data_AF-A0A6G0X154-F1
#
_entry.id   AF-A0A6G0X154-F1
#
_cell.length_a   1.000
_cell.length_b   1.000
_cell.length_c   1.000
_cell.angle_alpha   90.00
_cell.angle_beta   90.00
_cell.angle_gamma   90.00
#
_symmetry.space_group_name_H-M   'P 1'
#
loop_
_entity.id
_entity.type
_entity.pdbx_description
1 polymer ?
#
loop_
_entity_poly.entity_id
_entity_poly.type
_entity_poly.pdbx_seq_one_letter_code
_entity_poly.pdbx_strand_id
1 'polypeptide(L)'
;MARGQNFENASISELNAAIDVTAEKIRLLRADKKNMAEVALEVKHLVTLRRLLKEKKESGVEDVETTSNQEAPQKEVTPEAAPAVETKVADVKVTESAPEEAKVEPPVVPAVKENNDESAKKIADLEAQVASITAKLNQATVRNGSLQDELTRQVQKYDIEITTSNNMQQRLQNDMKKLVQDKLEFERTLKQVKEAHAEAVVGTEKALKTAQDDLAKKTQTVDELKASEAAFHKKIDDLTAQTESTNAKLAQAGKDLEAAQHDAKASNEKLQVALGELERERVKFAEELEAQKKLHTRLLEDARRFSLERQSSVDELKASTSEAESLQASLSAAVAAQQSLQESVASLKAELESTQKQLTTATKESELQKKELTRFAEAQAAWTKEKLTLESHVAAHDETKDKLAELQAHNDELRSSIEEASSTSEALEAKLAQLHASQAKLAAEKDELLHHVTQTEQDKAKLVQIQEENEQLQRAINDMSKASDNVHGKVDTLKANLAKLEEEKAALLHHAATAKSLEAAIAQLTLENTHLRTSLTEKTSAVQTMSQSVQIAESKLQDTQYLMTTEMLRVASLEKQLAKAQGDLNAVAAEHKKALDAKDAEYKKAAKDLQAAQIALNDLARTTDKSSTSVAAKENEIKAAKATVASLRAQLTEAQAEAAAAQQALKRVETEVKSAAKSDKEDAARLRKENGKLADIISQLRKDATGVSNAQGAIQSLESQRSILIVVLVALIAVLVASKSGLL
;
A
#
# COMPACT_ATOMS: atom_id res chain seq x y z
N MET A 1 -39.63 -33.84 -7.32
CA MET A 1 -40.32 -34.53 -8.44
C MET A 1 -41.74 -33.99 -8.54
N ALA A 2 -42.24 -33.72 -9.74
CA ALA A 2 -43.65 -33.47 -10.01
C ALA A 2 -44.02 -34.17 -11.33
N ARG A 3 -45.28 -34.55 -11.49
CA ARG A 3 -45.76 -35.49 -12.51
C ARG A 3 -45.44 -35.01 -13.93
N GLY A 4 -44.85 -35.89 -14.75
CA GLY A 4 -44.98 -35.77 -16.20
C GLY A 4 -46.42 -36.06 -16.58
N GLN A 5 -47.10 -35.11 -17.21
CA GLN A 5 -48.39 -35.33 -17.88
C GLN A 5 -48.08 -35.63 -19.36
N ASN A 6 -48.58 -36.75 -19.87
CA ASN A 6 -48.35 -37.15 -21.26
C ASN A 6 -49.32 -36.39 -22.17
N PHE A 7 -48.91 -35.21 -22.62
CA PHE A 7 -49.71 -34.33 -23.49
C PHE A 7 -49.81 -34.80 -24.95
N GLU A 8 -49.19 -35.92 -25.34
CA GLU A 8 -49.19 -36.45 -26.70
C GLU A 8 -50.61 -36.72 -27.24
N ASN A 9 -51.53 -37.15 -26.37
CA ASN A 9 -52.93 -37.41 -26.72
C ASN A 9 -53.88 -36.24 -26.44
N ALA A 10 -53.42 -35.15 -25.82
CA ALA A 10 -54.29 -34.05 -25.38
C ALA A 10 -55.04 -33.37 -26.54
N SER A 11 -56.22 -32.81 -26.24
CA SER A 11 -56.99 -32.00 -27.19
C SER A 11 -56.34 -30.63 -27.44
N ILE A 12 -56.73 -29.98 -28.54
CA ILE A 12 -56.26 -28.61 -28.85
C ILE A 12 -56.64 -27.62 -27.73
N SER A 13 -57.79 -27.83 -27.06
CA SER A 13 -58.22 -27.01 -25.93
C SER A 13 -57.32 -27.17 -24.70
N GLU A 14 -57.02 -28.42 -24.31
CA GLU A 14 -56.14 -28.72 -23.18
C GLU A 14 -54.69 -28.26 -23.44
N LEU A 15 -54.20 -28.38 -24.68
CA LEU A 15 -52.88 -27.88 -25.06
C LEU A 15 -52.79 -26.35 -24.96
N ASN A 16 -53.83 -25.60 -25.38
CA ASN A 16 -53.88 -24.15 -25.18
C ASN A 16 -53.92 -23.79 -23.69
N ALA A 17 -54.77 -24.44 -22.90
CA ALA A 17 -54.86 -24.20 -21.45
C ALA A 17 -53.54 -24.49 -20.72
N ALA A 18 -52.84 -25.57 -21.10
CA ALA A 18 -51.51 -25.88 -20.57
C ALA A 18 -50.46 -24.82 -20.99
N ILE A 19 -50.51 -24.34 -22.24
CA ILE A 19 -49.64 -23.26 -22.73
C ILE A 19 -49.82 -21.98 -21.92
N ASP A 20 -51.05 -21.57 -21.63
CA ASP A 20 -51.34 -20.34 -20.89
C ASP A 20 -50.95 -20.46 -19.40
N VAL A 21 -51.22 -21.61 -18.77
CA VAL A 21 -50.77 -21.89 -17.39
C VAL A 21 -49.24 -21.91 -17.29
N THR A 22 -48.53 -22.55 -18.24
CA THR A 22 -47.06 -22.53 -18.26
C THR A 22 -46.52 -21.13 -18.58
N ALA A 23 -47.17 -20.36 -19.45
CA ALA A 23 -46.77 -18.98 -19.77
C ALA A 23 -46.89 -18.05 -18.55
N GLU A 24 -47.99 -18.13 -17.79
CA GLU A 24 -48.17 -17.34 -16.57
C GLU A 24 -47.22 -17.81 -15.45
N LYS A 25 -46.97 -19.12 -15.33
CA LYS A 25 -45.94 -19.65 -14.43
C LYS A 25 -44.55 -19.11 -14.75
N ILE A 26 -44.18 -19.03 -16.03
CA ILE A 26 -42.94 -18.37 -16.48
C ILE A 26 -42.94 -16.88 -16.14
N ARG A 27 -44.08 -16.18 -16.26
CA ARG A 27 -44.21 -14.76 -15.92
C ARG A 27 -43.96 -14.51 -14.42
N LEU A 28 -44.53 -15.35 -13.56
CA LEU A 28 -44.34 -15.31 -12.11
C LEU A 28 -42.89 -15.66 -11.70
N LEU A 29 -42.33 -16.76 -12.21
CA LEU A 29 -40.94 -17.15 -11.92
C LEU A 29 -39.92 -16.09 -12.39
N ARG A 30 -40.21 -15.36 -13.46
CA ARG A 30 -39.37 -14.22 -13.91
C ARG A 30 -39.50 -12.98 -13.02
N ALA A 31 -40.62 -12.80 -12.32
CA ALA A 31 -40.82 -11.68 -11.39
C ALA A 31 -39.98 -11.86 -10.11
N ASP A 32 -39.95 -13.07 -9.54
CA ASP A 32 -39.20 -13.38 -8.30
C ASP A 32 -37.67 -13.45 -8.47
N LYS A 33 -37.18 -13.52 -9.72
CA LYS A 33 -35.75 -13.53 -10.12
C LYS A 33 -34.86 -14.64 -9.53
N LYS A 34 -35.40 -15.52 -8.69
CA LYS A 34 -34.75 -16.73 -8.18
C LYS A 34 -35.15 -17.91 -9.07
N ASN A 35 -34.27 -18.90 -9.22
CA ASN A 35 -34.44 -20.08 -10.06
C ASN A 35 -34.58 -19.83 -11.60
N MET A 36 -33.64 -19.10 -12.20
CA MET A 36 -33.52 -19.03 -13.68
C MET A 36 -33.40 -20.41 -14.36
N ALA A 37 -32.90 -21.44 -13.67
CA ALA A 37 -32.89 -22.82 -14.16
C ALA A 37 -34.30 -23.42 -14.28
N GLU A 38 -35.23 -23.04 -13.39
CA GLU A 38 -36.63 -23.47 -13.41
C GLU A 38 -37.40 -22.72 -14.50
N VAL A 39 -37.12 -21.42 -14.69
CA VAL A 39 -37.57 -20.66 -15.88
C VAL A 39 -37.11 -21.33 -17.18
N ALA A 40 -35.87 -21.82 -17.25
CA ALA A 40 -35.35 -22.51 -18.45
C ALA A 40 -36.05 -23.86 -18.71
N LEU A 41 -36.39 -24.62 -17.66
CA LEU A 41 -37.16 -25.86 -17.76
C LEU A 41 -38.60 -25.61 -18.22
N GLU A 42 -39.28 -24.62 -17.65
CA GLU A 42 -40.65 -24.28 -18.04
C GLU A 42 -40.70 -23.68 -19.47
N VAL A 43 -39.73 -22.86 -19.87
CA VAL A 43 -39.61 -22.39 -21.26
C VAL A 43 -39.41 -23.56 -22.22
N LYS A 44 -38.61 -24.57 -21.86
CA LYS A 44 -38.47 -25.80 -22.66
C LYS A 44 -39.79 -26.57 -22.74
N HIS A 45 -40.55 -26.65 -21.64
CA HIS A 45 -41.88 -27.28 -21.61
C HIS A 45 -42.88 -26.55 -22.51
N LEU A 46 -42.91 -25.21 -22.45
CA LEU A 46 -43.74 -24.35 -23.31
C LEU A 46 -43.44 -24.54 -24.80
N VAL A 47 -42.17 -24.71 -25.17
CA VAL A 47 -41.77 -25.01 -26.56
C VAL A 47 -42.28 -26.39 -26.99
N THR A 48 -42.20 -27.41 -26.13
CA THR A 48 -42.78 -28.74 -26.41
C THR A 48 -44.29 -28.67 -26.57
N LEU A 49 -45.02 -27.99 -25.69
CA LEU A 49 -46.48 -27.84 -25.80
C LEU A 49 -46.89 -27.09 -27.07
N ARG A 50 -46.18 -26.02 -27.45
CA ARG A 50 -46.42 -25.29 -28.71
C ARG A 50 -46.10 -26.14 -29.94
N ARG A 51 -45.13 -27.04 -29.86
CA ARG A 51 -44.84 -28.03 -30.91
C ARG A 51 -45.98 -29.04 -31.04
N LEU A 52 -46.44 -29.64 -29.94
CA LEU A 52 -47.57 -30.59 -29.94
C LEU A 52 -48.86 -29.94 -30.44
N LEU A 53 -49.14 -28.69 -30.04
CA LEU A 53 -50.28 -27.91 -30.56
C LEU A 53 -50.18 -27.70 -32.08
N LYS A 54 -48.97 -27.43 -32.59
CA LYS A 54 -48.73 -27.29 -34.03
C LYS A 54 -48.93 -28.63 -34.75
N GLU A 55 -48.33 -29.71 -34.26
CA GLU A 55 -48.46 -31.05 -34.84
C GLU A 55 -49.91 -31.56 -34.81
N LYS A 56 -50.70 -31.24 -33.77
CA LYS A 56 -52.16 -31.49 -33.71
C LYS A 56 -52.96 -30.65 -34.72
N LYS A 57 -52.61 -29.37 -34.92
CA LYS A 57 -53.26 -28.52 -35.95
C LYS A 57 -52.88 -28.90 -37.38
N GLU A 58 -51.68 -29.39 -37.61
CA GLU A 58 -51.21 -29.82 -38.94
C GLU A 58 -51.64 -31.25 -39.31
N SER A 59 -52.07 -32.07 -38.34
CA SER A 59 -52.57 -33.44 -38.59
C SER A 59 -54.08 -33.54 -38.85
N GLY A 60 -54.84 -32.44 -38.80
CA GLY A 60 -56.19 -32.35 -39.35
C GLY A 60 -57.27 -33.18 -38.65
N VAL A 61 -57.04 -33.65 -37.42
CA VAL A 61 -58.05 -34.35 -36.62
C VAL A 61 -58.86 -33.33 -35.82
N GLU A 62 -59.95 -32.84 -36.41
CA GLU A 62 -61.00 -32.11 -35.70
C GLU A 62 -61.98 -33.11 -35.08
N ASP A 63 -61.97 -33.23 -33.74
CA ASP A 63 -63.03 -33.91 -33.00
C ASP A 63 -64.35 -33.09 -33.10
N VAL A 64 -65.47 -33.78 -33.37
CA VAL A 64 -66.74 -33.16 -33.75
C VAL A 64 -67.69 -33.01 -32.56
N GLU A 65 -67.96 -31.79 -32.12
CA GLU A 65 -69.14 -31.36 -31.34
C GLU A 65 -69.35 -29.83 -31.52
N THR A 66 -70.15 -29.38 -32.50
CA THR A 66 -71.60 -29.03 -32.45
C THR A 66 -71.99 -27.66 -31.85
N THR A 67 -72.66 -26.82 -32.68
CA THR A 67 -73.51 -25.63 -32.34
C THR A 67 -72.80 -24.42 -31.68
N SER A 68 -73.24 -23.14 -31.74
CA SER A 68 -74.35 -22.37 -32.38
C SER A 68 -74.05 -20.85 -32.19
N ASN A 69 -74.51 -19.82 -32.93
CA ASN A 69 -75.17 -19.62 -34.24
C ASN A 69 -75.32 -18.06 -34.46
N GLN A 70 -75.90 -17.61 -35.59
CA GLN A 70 -76.34 -16.22 -35.93
C GLN A 70 -75.22 -15.19 -36.22
N GLU A 71 -75.33 -14.22 -37.14
CA GLU A 71 -76.25 -13.90 -38.28
C GLU A 71 -75.45 -12.98 -39.24
N ALA A 72 -75.32 -13.19 -40.57
CA ALA A 72 -76.28 -13.04 -41.69
C ALA A 72 -76.65 -11.57 -42.06
N PRO A 73 -76.97 -11.18 -43.33
CA PRO A 73 -76.96 -11.94 -44.61
C PRO A 73 -76.47 -11.21 -45.92
N GLN A 74 -76.20 -12.01 -46.97
CA GLN A 74 -76.53 -11.84 -48.42
C GLN A 74 -75.87 -10.84 -49.44
N LYS A 75 -75.74 -11.38 -50.68
CA LYS A 75 -75.78 -10.81 -52.06
C LYS A 75 -74.64 -9.88 -52.54
N GLU A 76 -73.73 -10.28 -53.44
CA GLU A 76 -73.84 -10.89 -54.80
C GLU A 76 -74.28 -9.92 -55.92
N VAL A 77 -73.65 -10.07 -57.10
CA VAL A 77 -73.90 -9.47 -58.44
C VAL A 77 -73.24 -8.12 -58.78
N THR A 78 -72.58 -8.11 -59.94
CA THR A 78 -71.93 -6.98 -60.64
C THR A 78 -72.92 -6.07 -61.40
N PRO A 79 -72.52 -4.81 -61.70
CA PRO A 79 -73.06 -4.07 -62.84
C PRO A 79 -72.00 -3.82 -63.92
N GLU A 80 -72.42 -3.92 -65.19
CA GLU A 80 -71.69 -3.50 -66.39
C GLU A 80 -72.39 -2.27 -67.02
N ALA A 81 -71.73 -1.69 -68.03
CA ALA A 81 -72.30 -0.89 -69.12
C ALA A 81 -72.58 0.61 -68.89
N ALA A 82 -72.12 1.39 -69.88
CA ALA A 82 -72.59 2.73 -70.19
C ALA A 82 -72.60 2.89 -71.75
N PRO A 83 -73.78 2.89 -72.41
CA PRO A 83 -73.88 3.05 -73.86
C PRO A 83 -74.56 4.37 -74.30
N ALA A 84 -74.26 4.80 -75.52
CA ALA A 84 -75.10 5.68 -76.33
C ALA A 84 -75.42 4.89 -77.63
N VAL A 85 -76.65 4.39 -77.83
CA VAL A 85 -77.87 5.12 -78.25
C VAL A 85 -77.75 5.65 -79.68
N GLU A 86 -78.35 4.90 -80.61
CA GLU A 86 -79.22 5.48 -81.65
C GLU A 86 -80.38 4.49 -81.93
N THR A 87 -81.58 4.98 -82.25
CA THR A 87 -82.82 4.19 -82.16
C THR A 87 -83.77 4.34 -83.34
N LYS A 88 -84.22 3.18 -83.87
CA LYS A 88 -85.51 2.89 -84.53
C LYS A 88 -85.62 1.36 -84.57
N VAL A 89 -86.42 0.67 -83.74
CA VAL A 89 -87.88 0.78 -83.55
C VAL A 89 -88.58 0.53 -84.91
N ALA A 90 -88.83 -0.71 -85.35
CA ALA A 90 -89.75 -1.75 -84.83
C ALA A 90 -91.15 -1.64 -85.47
N ASP A 91 -91.91 -2.70 -85.80
CA ASP A 91 -91.61 -4.16 -85.77
C ASP A 91 -92.60 -4.97 -86.64
N VAL A 92 -92.59 -6.29 -86.45
CA VAL A 92 -93.65 -7.28 -86.78
C VAL A 92 -93.55 -7.97 -88.14
N LYS A 93 -93.78 -9.29 -88.09
CA LYS A 93 -93.54 -10.34 -89.09
C LYS A 93 -94.83 -11.16 -89.25
N VAL A 94 -95.05 -11.70 -90.47
CA VAL A 94 -95.65 -13.01 -90.88
C VAL A 94 -96.46 -12.87 -92.19
N THR A 95 -96.79 -13.99 -92.85
CA THR A 95 -96.92 -14.22 -94.31
C THR A 95 -98.36 -14.36 -94.87
N GLU A 96 -98.47 -14.27 -96.22
CA GLU A 96 -99.16 -15.22 -97.16
C GLU A 96 -100.44 -14.82 -97.99
N SER A 97 -100.50 -15.27 -99.27
CA SER A 97 -101.68 -15.42 -100.21
C SER A 97 -102.22 -14.25 -101.12
N ALA A 98 -103.07 -14.55 -102.15
CA ALA A 98 -103.52 -13.73 -103.35
C ALA A 98 -105.02 -14.02 -103.77
N PRO A 99 -105.64 -13.83 -105.00
CA PRO A 99 -105.25 -13.34 -106.38
C PRO A 99 -106.33 -12.54 -107.26
N GLU A 100 -106.11 -12.36 -108.60
CA GLU A 100 -107.06 -12.22 -109.78
C GLU A 100 -108.05 -10.99 -109.95
N GLU A 101 -108.63 -10.54 -111.12
CA GLU A 101 -108.39 -10.57 -112.61
C GLU A 101 -109.22 -9.43 -113.36
N ALA A 102 -109.42 -9.38 -114.72
CA ALA A 102 -109.85 -8.16 -115.48
C ALA A 102 -110.61 -8.31 -116.88
N LYS A 103 -110.85 -7.17 -117.60
CA LYS A 103 -110.85 -6.92 -119.11
C LYS A 103 -112.18 -6.78 -119.98
N VAL A 104 -112.12 -6.02 -121.14
CA VAL A 104 -112.82 -6.13 -122.50
C VAL A 104 -113.67 -4.91 -123.13
N GLU A 105 -113.91 -4.86 -124.48
CA GLU A 105 -114.41 -3.80 -125.49
C GLU A 105 -115.53 -4.34 -126.49
N PRO A 106 -115.97 -3.89 -127.75
CA PRO A 106 -115.76 -2.76 -128.77
C PRO A 106 -117.11 -2.06 -129.32
N PRO A 107 -117.63 -1.95 -130.62
CA PRO A 107 -117.17 -1.74 -132.07
C PRO A 107 -118.04 -0.89 -133.16
N VAL A 108 -117.44 -0.27 -134.21
CA VAL A 108 -117.69 -0.30 -135.75
C VAL A 108 -118.72 0.52 -136.69
N VAL A 109 -118.22 1.51 -137.51
CA VAL A 109 -118.13 1.90 -139.02
C VAL A 109 -119.31 2.08 -140.16
N PRO A 110 -119.16 2.23 -141.57
CA PRO A 110 -119.98 3.16 -142.50
C PRO A 110 -120.46 2.75 -143.99
N ALA A 111 -121.07 3.64 -144.88
CA ALA A 111 -121.28 3.49 -146.40
C ALA A 111 -121.75 4.75 -147.28
N VAL A 112 -121.81 4.72 -148.67
CA VAL A 112 -121.73 5.89 -149.66
C VAL A 112 -122.31 5.72 -151.16
N LYS A 113 -122.52 6.82 -151.97
CA LYS A 113 -122.66 7.03 -153.50
C LYS A 113 -124.04 6.81 -154.26
N GLU A 114 -124.42 7.28 -155.51
CA GLU A 114 -124.13 8.46 -156.44
C GLU A 114 -124.95 8.56 -157.81
N ASN A 115 -125.04 9.76 -158.47
CA ASN A 115 -125.27 10.19 -159.92
C ASN A 115 -126.60 10.03 -160.76
N ASN A 116 -126.73 10.84 -161.85
CA ASN A 116 -128.00 11.25 -162.54
C ASN A 116 -127.83 11.75 -164.02
N ASP A 117 -128.94 11.92 -164.79
CA ASP A 117 -129.29 13.03 -165.74
C ASP A 117 -130.44 12.65 -166.74
N GLU A 118 -131.18 13.51 -167.50
CA GLU A 118 -131.23 14.98 -167.74
C GLU A 118 -132.64 15.44 -168.27
N SER A 119 -132.86 16.76 -168.39
CA SER A 119 -133.69 17.52 -169.36
C SER A 119 -135.22 17.37 -169.51
N ALA A 120 -135.92 16.66 -168.62
CA ALA A 120 -137.37 16.88 -168.39
C ALA A 120 -137.63 18.20 -167.58
N LYS A 121 -136.83 19.24 -167.82
CA LYS A 121 -136.16 20.00 -166.75
C LYS A 121 -136.97 21.07 -166.01
N LYS A 122 -138.20 21.40 -166.42
CA LYS A 122 -138.82 22.69 -166.04
C LYS A 122 -140.14 22.64 -165.25
N ILE A 123 -140.64 21.43 -164.95
CA ILE A 123 -141.78 21.23 -164.05
C ILE A 123 -141.30 20.57 -162.74
N ALA A 124 -140.47 19.52 -162.84
CA ALA A 124 -139.87 18.85 -161.68
C ALA A 124 -139.02 19.78 -160.78
N ASP A 125 -138.38 20.81 -161.37
CA ASP A 125 -137.52 21.78 -160.67
C ASP A 125 -138.25 22.57 -159.55
N LEU A 126 -139.58 22.70 -159.61
CA LEU A 126 -140.38 23.39 -158.59
C LEU A 126 -140.82 22.45 -157.46
N GLU A 127 -141.24 21.22 -157.78
CA GLU A 127 -141.62 20.21 -156.78
C GLU A 127 -140.41 19.79 -155.93
N ALA A 128 -139.23 19.66 -156.55
CA ALA A 128 -137.97 19.38 -155.87
C ALA A 128 -137.60 20.44 -154.81
N GLN A 129 -137.92 21.72 -155.04
CA GLN A 129 -137.61 22.80 -154.09
C GLN A 129 -138.47 22.72 -152.81
N VAL A 130 -139.77 22.41 -152.94
CA VAL A 130 -140.67 22.26 -151.78
C VAL A 130 -140.26 21.05 -150.93
N ALA A 131 -139.89 19.93 -151.57
CA ALA A 131 -139.32 18.78 -150.87
C ALA A 131 -138.00 19.12 -150.16
N SER A 132 -137.09 19.87 -150.80
CA SER A 132 -135.82 20.31 -150.21
C SER A 132 -136.00 21.17 -148.97
N ILE A 133 -136.95 22.12 -148.98
CA ILE A 133 -137.25 22.99 -147.82
C ILE A 133 -137.82 22.17 -146.67
N THR A 134 -138.76 21.27 -146.95
CA THR A 134 -139.39 20.40 -145.94
C THR A 134 -138.36 19.49 -145.26
N ALA A 135 -137.45 18.90 -146.03
CA ALA A 135 -136.37 18.07 -145.49
C ALA A 135 -135.41 18.87 -144.59
N LYS A 136 -135.05 20.10 -144.99
CA LYS A 136 -134.18 21.01 -144.20
C LYS A 136 -134.82 21.41 -142.87
N LEU A 137 -136.13 21.67 -142.84
CA LEU A 137 -136.83 22.02 -141.61
C LEU A 137 -136.82 20.87 -140.59
N ASN A 138 -137.14 19.65 -141.04
CA ASN A 138 -137.09 18.47 -140.17
C ASN A 138 -135.67 18.19 -139.64
N GLN A 139 -134.64 18.38 -140.47
CA GLN A 139 -133.25 18.23 -140.07
C GLN A 139 -132.81 19.28 -139.02
N ALA A 140 -133.35 20.51 -139.09
CA ALA A 140 -133.09 21.55 -138.08
C ALA A 140 -133.75 21.21 -136.73
N THR A 141 -134.99 20.72 -136.73
CA THR A 141 -135.71 20.33 -135.50
C THR A 141 -134.98 19.23 -134.73
N VAL A 142 -134.51 18.18 -135.44
CA VAL A 142 -133.73 17.09 -134.82
C VAL A 142 -132.41 17.59 -134.23
N ARG A 143 -131.72 18.51 -134.93
CA ARG A 143 -130.49 19.15 -134.41
C ARG A 143 -130.74 19.90 -133.10
N ASN A 144 -131.84 20.66 -133.01
CA ASN A 144 -132.15 21.43 -131.82
C ASN A 144 -132.40 20.55 -130.59
N GLY A 145 -133.09 19.41 -130.77
CA GLY A 145 -133.24 18.39 -129.72
C GLY A 145 -131.89 17.86 -129.22
N SER A 146 -131.02 17.42 -130.13
CA SER A 146 -129.70 16.88 -129.76
C SER A 146 -128.79 17.87 -129.02
N LEU A 147 -128.91 19.17 -129.32
CA LEU A 147 -128.16 20.23 -128.62
C LEU A 147 -128.70 20.48 -127.20
N GLN A 148 -130.01 20.33 -126.99
CA GLN A 148 -130.64 20.51 -125.68
C GLN A 148 -130.35 19.32 -124.73
N ASP A 149 -130.29 18.09 -125.27
CA ASP A 149 -129.82 16.92 -124.51
C ASP A 149 -128.33 17.05 -124.10
N GLU A 150 -127.46 17.49 -125.02
CA GLU A 150 -126.03 17.65 -124.72
C GLU A 150 -125.75 18.79 -123.75
N LEU A 151 -126.50 19.90 -123.83
CA LEU A 151 -126.45 20.97 -122.83
C LEU A 151 -126.84 20.45 -121.43
N THR A 152 -127.88 19.62 -121.36
CA THR A 152 -128.34 19.01 -120.09
C THR A 152 -127.27 18.09 -119.49
N ARG A 153 -126.53 17.34 -120.33
CA ARG A 153 -125.40 16.52 -119.90
C ARG A 153 -124.24 17.35 -119.34
N GLN A 154 -123.92 18.49 -119.96
CA GLN A 154 -122.85 19.36 -119.43
C GLN A 154 -123.21 19.96 -118.07
N VAL A 155 -124.45 20.38 -117.84
CA VAL A 155 -124.89 20.89 -116.53
C VAL A 155 -124.71 19.81 -115.45
N GLN A 156 -125.22 18.59 -115.67
CA GLN A 156 -125.06 17.48 -114.74
C GLN A 156 -123.59 17.13 -114.47
N LYS A 157 -122.74 17.21 -115.50
CA LYS A 157 -121.29 17.01 -115.34
C LYS A 157 -120.67 18.06 -114.42
N TYR A 158 -120.98 19.34 -114.62
CA TYR A 158 -120.44 20.41 -113.78
C TYR A 158 -120.94 20.35 -112.33
N ASP A 159 -122.20 19.97 -112.08
CA ASP A 159 -122.70 19.75 -110.71
C ASP A 159 -121.94 18.64 -109.97
N ILE A 160 -121.57 17.56 -110.67
CA ILE A 160 -120.74 16.48 -110.13
C ILE A 160 -119.30 16.96 -109.87
N GLU A 161 -118.71 17.72 -110.79
CA GLU A 161 -117.36 18.28 -110.62
C GLU A 161 -117.30 19.28 -109.45
N ILE A 162 -118.29 20.17 -109.31
CA ILE A 162 -118.42 21.11 -108.18
C ILE A 162 -118.59 20.35 -106.87
N THR A 163 -119.47 19.33 -106.82
CA THR A 163 -119.69 18.51 -105.63
C THR A 163 -118.43 17.75 -105.21
N THR A 164 -117.68 17.23 -106.18
CA THR A 164 -116.39 16.55 -105.96
C THR A 164 -115.33 17.51 -105.43
N SER A 165 -115.23 18.71 -106.01
CA SER A 165 -114.31 19.78 -105.61
C SER A 165 -114.57 20.23 -104.17
N ASN A 166 -115.83 20.49 -103.80
CA ASN A 166 -116.23 20.87 -102.44
C ASN A 166 -115.85 19.81 -101.40
N ASN A 167 -116.10 18.52 -101.71
CA ASN A 167 -115.69 17.41 -100.84
C ASN A 167 -114.16 17.33 -100.67
N MET A 168 -113.40 17.56 -101.73
CA MET A 168 -111.93 17.59 -101.67
C MET A 168 -111.42 18.77 -100.82
N GLN A 169 -112.01 19.95 -100.99
CA GLN A 169 -111.67 21.14 -100.22
C GLN A 169 -111.99 20.97 -98.72
N GLN A 170 -113.09 20.29 -98.38
CA GLN A 170 -113.45 20.01 -96.98
C GLN A 170 -112.50 18.98 -96.32
N ARG A 171 -112.00 17.98 -97.06
CA ARG A 171 -110.93 17.09 -96.58
C ARG A 171 -109.66 17.88 -96.26
N LEU A 172 -109.18 18.68 -97.22
CA LEU A 172 -108.00 19.53 -97.05
C LEU A 172 -108.11 20.47 -95.84
N GLN A 173 -109.28 21.04 -95.55
CA GLN A 173 -109.49 21.84 -94.33
C GLN A 173 -109.38 21.04 -93.03
N ASN A 174 -109.82 19.78 -93.02
CA ASN A 174 -109.71 18.91 -91.84
C ASN A 174 -108.27 18.44 -91.63
N ASP A 175 -107.58 18.06 -92.70
CA ASP A 175 -106.16 17.68 -92.66
C ASP A 175 -105.29 18.86 -92.19
N MET A 176 -105.55 20.07 -92.69
CA MET A 176 -104.89 21.30 -92.25
C MET A 176 -105.09 21.58 -90.75
N LYS A 177 -106.32 21.41 -90.23
CA LYS A 177 -106.61 21.56 -88.79
C LYS A 177 -105.84 20.55 -87.95
N LYS A 178 -105.81 19.28 -88.37
CA LYS A 178 -105.05 18.23 -87.68
C LYS A 178 -103.55 18.56 -87.66
N LEU A 179 -102.98 18.92 -88.80
CA LEU A 179 -101.54 19.23 -88.92
C LEU A 179 -101.13 20.44 -88.05
N VAL A 180 -102.02 21.43 -87.88
CA VAL A 180 -101.82 22.53 -86.91
C VAL A 180 -101.87 22.05 -85.46
N GLN A 181 -102.76 21.11 -85.10
CA GLN A 181 -102.78 20.51 -83.76
C GLN A 181 -101.53 19.68 -83.50
N ASP A 182 -101.17 18.77 -84.42
CA ASP A 182 -99.97 17.92 -84.32
C ASP A 182 -98.70 18.79 -84.14
N LYS A 183 -98.61 19.92 -84.84
CA LYS A 183 -97.52 20.92 -84.67
C LYS A 183 -97.49 21.52 -83.27
N LEU A 184 -98.64 21.94 -82.72
CA LEU A 184 -98.72 22.56 -81.39
C LEU A 184 -98.41 21.56 -80.25
N GLU A 185 -98.73 20.28 -80.44
CA GLU A 185 -98.35 19.22 -79.52
C GLU A 185 -96.84 18.93 -79.60
N PHE A 186 -96.25 18.92 -80.80
CA PHE A 186 -94.81 18.78 -81.00
C PHE A 186 -94.00 19.97 -80.43
N GLU A 187 -94.52 21.20 -80.54
CA GLU A 187 -93.90 22.39 -79.93
C GLU A 187 -93.93 22.34 -78.39
N ARG A 188 -94.97 21.77 -77.78
CA ARG A 188 -95.04 21.55 -76.33
C ARG A 188 -94.05 20.49 -75.85
N THR A 189 -94.00 19.32 -76.49
CA THR A 189 -93.07 18.25 -76.09
C THR A 189 -91.62 18.68 -76.29
N LEU A 190 -91.29 19.34 -77.42
CA LEU A 190 -89.95 19.86 -77.68
C LEU A 190 -89.54 20.97 -76.68
N LYS A 191 -90.49 21.75 -76.15
CA LYS A 191 -90.22 22.66 -75.03
C LYS A 191 -89.93 21.91 -73.74
N GLN A 192 -90.77 20.95 -73.34
CA GLN A 192 -90.58 20.16 -72.12
C GLN A 192 -89.24 19.40 -72.12
N VAL A 193 -88.85 18.82 -73.26
CA VAL A 193 -87.55 18.13 -73.42
C VAL A 193 -86.38 19.10 -73.24
N LYS A 194 -86.48 20.34 -73.72
CA LYS A 194 -85.43 21.37 -73.50
C LYS A 194 -85.33 21.80 -72.03
N GLU A 195 -86.45 21.96 -71.35
CA GLU A 195 -86.49 22.34 -69.93
C GLU A 195 -85.90 21.20 -69.06
N ALA A 196 -86.33 19.95 -69.27
CA ALA A 196 -85.76 18.78 -68.59
C ALA A 196 -84.26 18.56 -68.89
N HIS A 197 -83.81 18.81 -70.13
CA HIS A 197 -82.39 18.73 -70.48
C HIS A 197 -81.55 19.82 -69.80
N ALA A 198 -82.09 21.04 -69.66
CA ALA A 198 -81.40 22.12 -68.94
C ALA A 198 -81.24 21.80 -67.45
N GLU A 199 -82.29 21.27 -66.81
CA GLU A 199 -82.23 20.80 -65.41
C GLU A 199 -81.22 19.64 -65.24
N ALA A 200 -81.18 18.69 -66.18
CA ALA A 200 -80.21 17.59 -66.17
C ALA A 200 -78.75 18.08 -66.29
N VAL A 201 -78.47 19.07 -67.15
CA VAL A 201 -77.13 19.67 -67.29
C VAL A 201 -76.70 20.40 -66.02
N VAL A 202 -77.58 21.21 -65.41
CA VAL A 202 -77.28 21.88 -64.13
C VAL A 202 -77.07 20.85 -63.01
N GLY A 203 -77.79 19.74 -63.04
CA GLY A 203 -77.57 18.60 -62.15
C GLY A 203 -76.19 17.95 -62.30
N THR A 204 -75.76 17.68 -63.53
CA THR A 204 -74.45 17.04 -63.79
C THR A 204 -73.28 17.99 -63.56
N GLU A 205 -73.39 19.29 -63.87
CA GLU A 205 -72.38 20.29 -63.52
C GLU A 205 -72.18 20.39 -62.00
N LYS A 206 -73.27 20.39 -61.22
CA LYS A 206 -73.20 20.40 -59.75
C LYS A 206 -72.59 19.12 -59.18
N ALA A 207 -72.90 17.96 -59.75
CA ALA A 207 -72.30 16.69 -59.37
C ALA A 207 -70.79 16.65 -59.70
N LEU A 208 -70.42 17.10 -60.91
CA LEU A 208 -69.03 17.17 -61.37
C LEU A 208 -68.20 18.08 -60.47
N LYS A 209 -68.69 19.27 -60.14
CA LYS A 209 -68.02 20.19 -59.22
C LYS A 209 -67.84 19.58 -57.82
N THR A 210 -68.87 18.91 -57.29
CA THR A 210 -68.78 18.21 -55.99
C THR A 210 -67.69 17.13 -56.02
N ALA A 211 -67.61 16.35 -57.11
CA ALA A 211 -66.56 15.35 -57.28
C ALA A 211 -65.15 15.97 -57.43
N GLN A 212 -65.03 17.13 -58.06
CA GLN A 212 -63.77 17.88 -58.14
C GLN A 212 -63.33 18.42 -56.77
N ASP A 213 -64.25 19.01 -56.00
CA ASP A 213 -63.96 19.51 -54.65
C ASP A 213 -63.55 18.38 -53.70
N ASP A 214 -64.18 17.20 -53.79
CA ASP A 214 -63.81 16.02 -52.98
C ASP A 214 -62.52 15.33 -53.47
N LEU A 215 -62.21 15.38 -54.77
CA LEU A 215 -60.92 14.94 -55.28
C LEU A 215 -59.80 15.85 -54.78
N ALA A 216 -59.99 17.18 -54.79
CA ALA A 216 -59.01 18.14 -54.29
C ALA A 216 -58.70 17.93 -52.80
N LYS A 217 -59.72 17.70 -51.96
CA LYS A 217 -59.55 17.31 -50.54
C LYS A 217 -58.73 16.03 -50.40
N LYS A 218 -59.05 14.99 -51.17
CA LYS A 218 -58.31 13.71 -51.14
C LYS A 218 -56.86 13.87 -51.56
N THR A 219 -56.57 14.69 -52.57
CA THR A 219 -55.19 15.03 -52.97
C THR A 219 -54.44 15.73 -51.84
N GLN A 220 -55.05 16.71 -51.18
CA GLN A 220 -54.45 17.36 -50.01
C GLN A 220 -54.15 16.35 -48.89
N THR A 221 -55.09 15.48 -48.53
CA THR A 221 -54.86 14.44 -47.51
C THR A 221 -53.75 13.46 -47.93
N VAL A 222 -53.61 13.13 -49.21
CA VAL A 222 -52.52 12.28 -49.72
C VAL A 222 -51.17 12.97 -49.58
N ASP A 223 -51.07 14.28 -49.82
CA ASP A 223 -49.81 15.02 -49.68
C ASP A 223 -49.44 15.29 -48.21
N GLU A 224 -50.43 15.50 -47.33
CA GLU A 224 -50.26 15.51 -45.87
C GLU A 224 -49.76 14.14 -45.35
N LEU A 225 -50.30 13.03 -45.87
CA LEU A 225 -49.84 11.68 -45.52
C LEU A 225 -48.40 11.44 -45.98
N LYS A 226 -48.02 11.81 -47.21
CA LYS A 226 -46.62 11.73 -47.70
C LYS A 226 -45.65 12.57 -46.83
N ALA A 227 -46.08 13.76 -46.40
CA ALA A 227 -45.28 14.59 -45.51
C ALA A 227 -45.06 13.91 -44.15
N SER A 228 -46.09 13.23 -43.62
CA SER A 228 -45.95 12.41 -42.40
C SER A 228 -45.04 11.19 -42.62
N GLU A 229 -45.15 10.51 -43.77
CA GLU A 229 -44.34 9.35 -44.13
C GLU A 229 -42.85 9.71 -44.23
N ALA A 230 -42.51 10.83 -44.86
CA ALA A 230 -41.14 11.36 -44.91
C ALA A 230 -40.61 11.73 -43.52
N ALA A 231 -41.45 12.28 -42.64
CA ALA A 231 -41.09 12.56 -41.25
C ALA A 231 -40.88 11.28 -40.42
N PHE A 232 -41.64 10.21 -40.67
CA PHE A 232 -41.42 8.90 -40.06
C PHE A 232 -40.14 8.22 -40.56
N HIS A 233 -39.86 8.25 -41.86
CA HIS A 233 -38.60 7.72 -42.42
C HIS A 233 -37.39 8.41 -41.78
N LYS A 234 -37.35 9.75 -41.80
CA LYS A 234 -36.26 10.50 -41.12
C LYS A 234 -36.11 10.12 -39.65
N LYS A 235 -37.22 9.94 -38.92
CA LYS A 235 -37.19 9.54 -37.50
C LYS A 235 -36.68 8.11 -37.31
N ILE A 236 -36.90 7.21 -38.26
CA ILE A 236 -36.32 5.86 -38.28
C ILE A 236 -34.81 5.95 -38.54
N ASP A 237 -34.36 6.80 -39.48
CA ASP A 237 -32.94 7.02 -39.75
C ASP A 237 -32.22 7.60 -38.52
N ASP A 238 -32.77 8.66 -37.91
CA ASP A 238 -32.25 9.29 -36.69
C ASP A 238 -32.13 8.26 -35.54
N LEU A 239 -33.14 7.41 -35.33
CA LEU A 239 -33.13 6.34 -34.31
C LEU A 239 -32.16 5.19 -34.66
N THR A 240 -31.97 4.88 -35.94
CA THR A 240 -31.03 3.85 -36.39
C THR A 240 -29.60 4.30 -36.12
N ALA A 241 -29.24 5.52 -36.56
CA ALA A 241 -27.93 6.13 -36.28
C ALA A 241 -27.67 6.29 -34.76
N GLN A 242 -28.70 6.63 -33.98
CA GLN A 242 -28.59 6.64 -32.51
C GLN A 242 -28.30 5.25 -31.94
N THR A 243 -28.99 4.22 -32.44
CA THR A 243 -28.82 2.82 -32.02
C THR A 243 -27.41 2.31 -32.34
N GLU A 244 -26.92 2.56 -33.56
CA GLU A 244 -25.54 2.25 -33.96
C GLU A 244 -24.51 2.97 -33.08
N SER A 245 -24.71 4.26 -32.80
CA SER A 245 -23.85 5.03 -31.89
C SER A 245 -23.84 4.43 -30.47
N THR A 246 -24.98 3.97 -29.96
CA THR A 246 -25.03 3.29 -28.65
C THR A 246 -24.36 1.92 -28.67
N ASN A 247 -24.51 1.14 -29.75
CA ASN A 247 -23.86 -0.16 -29.90
C ASN A 247 -22.33 -0.02 -29.99
N ALA A 248 -21.83 0.98 -30.73
CA ALA A 248 -20.40 1.28 -30.79
C ALA A 248 -19.82 1.67 -29.42
N LYS A 249 -20.54 2.50 -28.65
CA LYS A 249 -20.16 2.88 -27.28
C LYS A 249 -20.18 1.69 -26.32
N LEU A 250 -21.18 0.82 -26.44
CA LEU A 250 -21.29 -0.39 -25.61
C LEU A 250 -20.20 -1.42 -25.93
N ALA A 251 -19.86 -1.58 -27.21
CA ALA A 251 -18.74 -2.42 -27.65
C ALA A 251 -17.38 -1.86 -27.17
N GLN A 252 -17.20 -0.54 -27.13
CA GLN A 252 -15.99 0.06 -26.57
C GLN A 252 -15.93 -0.13 -25.04
N ALA A 253 -17.02 0.16 -24.31
CA ALA A 253 -17.09 -0.06 -22.87
C ALA A 253 -16.88 -1.54 -22.48
N GLY A 254 -17.26 -2.49 -23.35
CA GLY A 254 -16.92 -3.90 -23.20
C GLY A 254 -15.41 -4.16 -23.25
N LYS A 255 -14.70 -3.62 -24.24
CA LYS A 255 -13.23 -3.72 -24.34
C LYS A 255 -12.51 -3.05 -23.18
N ASP A 256 -12.98 -1.87 -22.77
CA ASP A 256 -12.42 -1.13 -21.64
C ASP A 256 -12.58 -1.91 -20.33
N LEU A 257 -13.71 -2.60 -20.15
CA LEU A 257 -13.97 -3.51 -19.03
C LEU A 257 -13.09 -4.77 -19.08
N GLU A 258 -12.89 -5.38 -20.26
CA GLU A 258 -11.99 -6.53 -20.43
C GLU A 258 -10.53 -6.16 -20.12
N ALA A 259 -10.07 -5.00 -20.58
CA ALA A 259 -8.74 -4.47 -20.26
C ALA A 259 -8.58 -4.21 -18.76
N ALA A 260 -9.56 -3.55 -18.11
CA ALA A 260 -9.54 -3.31 -16.67
C ALA A 260 -9.55 -4.62 -15.86
N GLN A 261 -10.26 -5.66 -16.31
CA GLN A 261 -10.23 -6.99 -15.69
C GLN A 261 -8.88 -7.70 -15.87
N HIS A 262 -8.22 -7.52 -17.01
CA HIS A 262 -6.87 -8.06 -17.25
C HIS A 262 -5.85 -7.39 -16.33
N ASP A 263 -5.85 -6.06 -16.26
CA ASP A 263 -4.92 -5.30 -15.42
C ASP A 263 -5.15 -5.55 -13.92
N ALA A 264 -6.41 -5.74 -13.49
CA ALA A 264 -6.73 -6.15 -12.13
C ALA A 264 -6.16 -7.54 -11.79
N LYS A 265 -6.21 -8.51 -12.73
CA LYS A 265 -5.58 -9.83 -12.54
C LYS A 265 -4.06 -9.74 -12.45
N ALA A 266 -3.42 -9.03 -13.39
CA ALA A 266 -1.97 -8.83 -13.40
C ALA A 266 -1.47 -8.05 -12.17
N SER A 267 -2.29 -7.15 -11.61
CA SER A 267 -2.02 -6.47 -10.34
C SER A 267 -2.13 -7.44 -9.15
N ASN A 268 -3.18 -8.27 -9.10
CA ASN A 268 -3.36 -9.29 -8.06
C ASN A 268 -2.23 -10.34 -8.07
N GLU A 269 -1.76 -10.77 -9.25
CA GLU A 269 -0.61 -11.68 -9.39
C GLU A 269 0.67 -11.05 -8.81
N LYS A 270 0.95 -9.78 -9.13
CA LYS A 270 2.08 -9.03 -8.55
C LYS A 270 1.96 -8.89 -7.03
N LEU A 271 0.76 -8.67 -6.50
CA LEU A 271 0.51 -8.63 -5.05
C LEU A 271 0.75 -9.99 -4.39
N GLN A 272 0.37 -11.11 -5.03
CA GLN A 272 0.66 -12.45 -4.52
C GLN A 272 2.17 -12.76 -4.51
N VAL A 273 2.91 -12.35 -5.54
CA VAL A 273 4.39 -12.46 -5.56
C VAL A 273 5.01 -11.64 -4.44
N ALA A 274 4.62 -10.36 -4.30
CA ALA A 274 5.13 -9.47 -3.26
C ALA A 274 4.83 -9.97 -1.83
N LEU A 275 3.63 -10.52 -1.59
CA LEU A 275 3.29 -11.17 -0.32
C LEU A 275 4.15 -12.42 -0.06
N GLY A 276 4.42 -13.22 -1.09
CA GLY A 276 5.32 -14.38 -0.97
C GLY A 276 6.77 -13.99 -0.71
N GLU A 277 7.23 -12.85 -1.20
CA GLU A 277 8.56 -12.30 -0.89
C GLU A 277 8.63 -11.70 0.52
N LEU A 278 7.60 -10.97 0.95
CA LEU A 278 7.50 -10.41 2.30
C LEU A 278 7.45 -11.53 3.37
N GLU A 279 6.76 -12.64 3.09
CA GLU A 279 6.76 -13.81 3.99
C GLU A 279 8.13 -14.50 4.05
N ARG A 280 8.88 -14.59 2.94
CA ARG A 280 10.27 -15.09 2.96
C ARG A 280 11.18 -14.18 3.79
N GLU A 281 11.06 -12.86 3.64
CA GLU A 281 11.78 -11.90 4.48
C GLU A 281 11.41 -12.08 5.96
N ARG A 282 10.12 -12.24 6.28
CA ARG A 282 9.63 -12.49 7.66
C ARG A 282 10.25 -13.75 8.27
N VAL A 283 10.38 -14.82 7.50
CA VAL A 283 11.07 -16.06 7.94
C VAL A 283 12.55 -15.81 8.18
N LYS A 284 13.28 -15.19 7.25
CA LYS A 284 14.71 -14.83 7.44
C LYS A 284 14.93 -13.98 8.69
N PHE A 285 14.10 -12.96 8.93
CA PHE A 285 14.20 -12.12 10.12
C PHE A 285 13.91 -12.90 11.42
N ALA A 286 13.06 -13.92 11.39
CA ALA A 286 12.85 -14.80 12.53
C ALA A 286 14.06 -15.73 12.78
N GLU A 287 14.64 -16.30 11.72
CA GLU A 287 15.85 -17.13 11.78
C GLU A 287 17.07 -16.33 12.29
N GLU A 288 17.30 -15.13 11.75
CA GLU A 288 18.36 -14.22 12.18
C GLU A 288 18.17 -13.77 13.63
N LEU A 289 16.93 -13.45 14.05
CA LEU A 289 16.62 -13.12 15.44
C LEU A 289 16.87 -14.31 16.38
N GLU A 290 16.65 -15.55 15.94
CA GLU A 290 16.96 -16.74 16.73
C GLU A 290 18.47 -17.02 16.77
N ALA A 291 19.20 -16.79 15.67
CA ALA A 291 20.65 -16.83 15.64
C ALA A 291 21.28 -15.78 16.57
N GLN A 292 20.77 -14.56 16.56
CA GLN A 292 21.21 -13.47 17.44
C GLN A 292 20.90 -13.77 18.92
N LYS A 293 19.75 -14.38 19.23
CA LYS A 293 19.45 -14.87 20.59
C LYS A 293 20.44 -15.95 21.04
N LYS A 294 20.73 -16.94 20.19
CA LYS A 294 21.72 -18.01 20.48
C LYS A 294 23.12 -17.44 20.67
N LEU A 295 23.52 -16.44 19.89
CA LEU A 295 24.78 -15.71 20.06
C LEU A 295 24.81 -14.94 21.39
N HIS A 296 23.73 -14.25 21.76
CA HIS A 296 23.65 -13.53 23.02
C HIS A 296 23.72 -14.45 24.24
N THR A 297 23.03 -15.61 24.22
CA THR A 297 23.16 -16.62 25.28
C THR A 297 24.59 -17.09 25.44
N ARG A 298 25.28 -17.44 24.33
CA ARG A 298 26.70 -17.83 24.38
C ARG A 298 27.59 -16.74 24.96
N LEU A 299 27.40 -15.48 24.55
CA LEU A 299 28.17 -14.35 25.10
C LEU A 299 27.92 -14.14 26.60
N LEU A 300 26.71 -14.42 27.11
CA LEU A 300 26.43 -14.42 28.55
C LEU A 300 27.06 -15.61 29.29
N GLU A 301 27.10 -16.79 28.67
CA GLU A 301 27.78 -17.99 29.19
C GLU A 301 29.30 -17.79 29.25
N ASP A 302 29.90 -17.27 28.19
CA ASP A 302 31.33 -16.92 28.12
C ASP A 302 31.69 -15.80 29.10
N ALA A 303 30.88 -14.73 29.20
CA ALA A 303 31.09 -13.68 30.21
C ALA A 303 31.01 -14.22 31.64
N ARG A 304 30.08 -15.16 31.92
CA ARG A 304 29.97 -15.84 33.21
C ARG A 304 31.17 -16.75 33.47
N ARG A 305 31.66 -17.46 32.45
CA ARG A 305 32.88 -18.27 32.53
C ARG A 305 34.10 -17.39 32.84
N PHE A 306 34.35 -16.34 32.08
CA PHE A 306 35.45 -15.40 32.34
C PHE A 306 35.34 -14.74 33.72
N SER A 307 34.11 -14.47 34.22
CA SER A 307 33.93 -13.97 35.59
C SER A 307 34.29 -15.00 36.67
N LEU A 308 34.05 -16.29 36.43
CA LEU A 308 34.47 -17.38 37.34
C LEU A 308 35.97 -17.65 37.26
N GLU A 309 36.53 -17.64 36.05
CA GLU A 309 37.96 -17.83 35.78
C GLU A 309 38.79 -16.68 36.39
N ARG A 310 38.33 -15.42 36.23
CA ARG A 310 38.90 -14.25 36.93
C ARG A 310 38.79 -14.36 38.46
N GLN A 311 37.71 -14.96 38.97
CA GLN A 311 37.56 -15.17 40.42
C GLN A 311 38.58 -16.23 40.92
N SER A 312 38.76 -17.33 40.19
CA SER A 312 39.80 -18.33 40.48
C SER A 312 41.18 -17.69 40.53
N SER A 313 41.58 -16.96 39.48
CA SER A 313 42.88 -16.28 39.44
C SER A 313 43.04 -15.21 40.53
N VAL A 314 41.96 -14.55 40.96
CA VAL A 314 42.01 -13.60 42.10
C VAL A 314 42.22 -14.34 43.43
N ASP A 315 41.61 -15.51 43.61
CA ASP A 315 41.77 -16.29 44.85
C ASP A 315 43.10 -17.08 44.88
N GLU A 316 43.61 -17.51 43.73
CA GLU A 316 44.99 -17.99 43.53
C GLU A 316 46.02 -16.89 43.85
N LEU A 317 45.81 -15.66 43.35
CA LEU A 317 46.66 -14.51 43.68
C LEU A 317 46.63 -14.16 45.17
N LYS A 318 45.46 -14.23 45.84
CA LYS A 318 45.40 -14.08 47.31
C LYS A 318 46.17 -15.16 48.04
N ALA A 319 46.06 -16.43 47.61
CA ALA A 319 46.80 -17.53 48.21
C ALA A 319 48.32 -17.32 48.07
N SER A 320 48.78 -16.97 46.87
CA SER A 320 50.20 -16.65 46.61
C SER A 320 50.68 -15.40 47.36
N THR A 321 49.83 -14.38 47.54
CA THR A 321 50.16 -13.18 48.34
C THR A 321 50.30 -13.53 49.82
N SER A 322 49.38 -14.34 50.37
CA SER A 322 49.45 -14.85 51.75
C SER A 322 50.67 -15.74 51.99
N GLU A 323 51.04 -16.57 51.01
CA GLU A 323 52.29 -17.34 51.04
C GLU A 323 53.52 -16.41 51.01
N ALA A 324 53.54 -15.37 50.18
CA ALA A 324 54.61 -14.38 50.14
C ALA A 324 54.73 -13.58 51.46
N GLU A 325 53.61 -13.19 52.07
CA GLU A 325 53.57 -12.55 53.39
C GLU A 325 54.11 -13.48 54.48
N SER A 326 53.73 -14.77 54.46
CA SER A 326 54.24 -15.81 55.36
C SER A 326 55.75 -16.05 55.20
N LEU A 327 56.24 -16.09 53.95
CA LEU A 327 57.66 -16.20 53.63
C LEU A 327 58.44 -14.95 54.05
N GLN A 328 57.87 -13.75 53.90
CA GLN A 328 58.51 -12.50 54.32
C GLN A 328 58.53 -12.37 55.86
N ALA A 329 57.49 -12.80 56.56
CA ALA A 329 57.50 -12.94 58.01
C ALA A 329 58.60 -13.92 58.46
N SER A 330 58.67 -15.10 57.83
CA SER A 330 59.69 -16.12 58.09
C SER A 330 61.12 -15.61 57.83
N LEU A 331 61.33 -14.86 56.74
CA LEU A 331 62.61 -14.24 56.41
C LEU A 331 63.01 -13.16 57.43
N SER A 332 62.06 -12.31 57.86
CA SER A 332 62.34 -11.29 58.88
C SER A 332 62.70 -11.91 60.24
N ALA A 333 62.05 -13.01 60.64
CA ALA A 333 62.40 -13.78 61.82
C ALA A 333 63.79 -14.43 61.68
N ALA A 334 64.13 -14.97 60.51
CA ALA A 334 65.45 -15.54 60.24
C ALA A 334 66.56 -14.48 60.29
N VAL A 335 66.33 -13.27 59.77
CA VAL A 335 67.27 -12.14 59.86
C VAL A 335 67.46 -11.69 61.31
N ALA A 336 66.39 -11.59 62.11
CA ALA A 336 66.50 -11.26 63.53
C ALA A 336 67.30 -12.33 64.32
N ALA A 337 67.06 -13.62 64.03
CA ALA A 337 67.85 -14.72 64.59
C ALA A 337 69.32 -14.67 64.15
N GLN A 338 69.60 -14.30 62.89
CA GLN A 338 70.95 -14.11 62.37
C GLN A 338 71.68 -12.94 63.08
N GLN A 339 70.99 -11.82 63.34
CA GLN A 339 71.58 -10.71 64.10
C GLN A 339 71.91 -11.12 65.54
N SER A 340 70.98 -11.79 66.24
CA SER A 340 71.24 -12.31 67.60
C SER A 340 72.39 -13.32 67.64
N LEU A 341 72.54 -14.16 66.61
CA LEU A 341 73.70 -15.04 66.46
C LEU A 341 75.01 -14.27 66.18
N GLN A 342 74.97 -13.19 65.40
CA GLN A 342 76.14 -12.34 65.17
C GLN A 342 76.57 -11.58 66.43
N GLU A 343 75.62 -11.07 67.22
CA GLU A 343 75.87 -10.44 68.52
C GLU A 343 76.46 -11.44 69.52
N SER A 344 75.92 -12.66 69.59
CA SER A 344 76.46 -13.76 70.40
C SER A 344 77.88 -14.13 69.99
N VAL A 345 78.16 -14.27 68.68
CA VAL A 345 79.52 -14.51 68.14
C VAL A 345 80.47 -13.34 68.42
N ALA A 346 79.98 -12.09 68.46
CA ALA A 346 80.79 -10.94 68.85
C ALA A 346 81.13 -10.96 70.35
N SER A 347 80.17 -11.29 71.23
CA SER A 347 80.40 -11.47 72.67
C SER A 347 81.41 -12.59 72.93
N LEU A 348 81.21 -13.77 72.33
CA LEU A 348 82.11 -14.91 72.47
C LEU A 348 83.53 -14.61 71.96
N LYS A 349 83.69 -13.76 70.93
CA LYS A 349 85.01 -13.28 70.49
C LYS A 349 85.65 -12.32 71.49
N ALA A 350 84.89 -11.41 72.11
CA ALA A 350 85.39 -10.53 73.15
C ALA A 350 85.77 -11.30 74.42
N GLU A 351 85.00 -12.33 74.79
CA GLU A 351 85.32 -13.26 75.87
C GLU A 351 86.56 -14.11 75.57
N LEU A 352 86.71 -14.60 74.32
CA LEU A 352 87.92 -15.29 73.87
C LEU A 352 89.16 -14.38 73.96
N GLU A 353 89.06 -13.14 73.47
CA GLU A 353 90.18 -12.18 73.55
C GLU A 353 90.52 -11.80 75.00
N SER A 354 89.50 -11.68 75.86
CA SER A 354 89.66 -11.40 77.29
C SER A 354 90.34 -12.57 78.03
N THR A 355 89.85 -13.80 77.84
CA THR A 355 90.43 -15.01 78.44
C THR A 355 91.81 -15.32 77.89
N GLN A 356 92.08 -15.05 76.61
CA GLN A 356 93.42 -15.16 76.02
C GLN A 356 94.39 -14.12 76.62
N LYS A 357 93.95 -12.87 76.84
CA LYS A 357 94.74 -11.87 77.57
C LYS A 357 95.05 -12.32 79.00
N GLN A 358 94.03 -12.77 79.75
CA GLN A 358 94.20 -13.33 81.10
C GLN A 358 95.20 -14.50 81.13
N LEU A 359 95.11 -15.43 80.17
CA LEU A 359 96.04 -16.56 80.04
C LEU A 359 97.48 -16.10 79.79
N THR A 360 97.70 -15.10 78.92
CA THR A 360 99.05 -14.54 78.71
C THR A 360 99.60 -13.81 79.93
N THR A 361 98.75 -13.18 80.74
CA THR A 361 99.16 -12.58 82.02
C THR A 361 99.53 -13.65 83.03
N ALA A 362 98.67 -14.65 83.25
CA ALA A 362 98.92 -15.76 84.18
C ALA A 362 100.17 -16.58 83.80
N THR A 363 100.45 -16.74 82.50
CA THR A 363 101.66 -17.41 82.02
C THR A 363 102.92 -16.61 82.36
N LYS A 364 102.92 -15.28 82.13
CA LYS A 364 104.03 -14.38 82.53
C LYS A 364 104.24 -14.37 84.04
N GLU A 365 103.16 -14.37 84.81
CA GLU A 365 103.19 -14.38 86.27
C GLU A 365 103.74 -15.72 86.80
N SER A 366 103.34 -16.85 86.20
CA SER A 366 103.91 -18.18 86.50
C SER A 366 105.40 -18.28 86.14
N GLU A 367 105.83 -17.72 85.01
CA GLU A 367 107.26 -17.61 84.68
C GLU A 367 108.05 -16.75 85.67
N LEU A 368 107.43 -15.68 86.19
CA LEU A 368 108.05 -14.77 87.15
C LEU A 368 108.20 -15.44 88.52
N GLN A 369 107.13 -16.05 89.03
CA GLN A 369 107.16 -16.90 90.24
C GLN A 369 108.18 -18.04 90.13
N LYS A 370 108.31 -18.66 88.95
CA LYS A 370 109.32 -19.71 88.70
C LYS A 370 110.75 -19.18 88.77
N LYS A 371 111.01 -17.96 88.28
CA LYS A 371 112.31 -17.26 88.40
C LYS A 371 112.62 -16.85 89.84
N GLU A 372 111.60 -16.45 90.61
CA GLU A 372 111.74 -16.17 92.04
C GLU A 372 112.04 -17.45 92.84
N LEU A 373 111.35 -18.56 92.56
CA LEU A 373 111.64 -19.86 93.17
C LEU A 373 113.07 -20.34 92.91
N THR A 374 113.60 -20.19 91.69
CA THR A 374 115.01 -20.51 91.42
C THR A 374 115.95 -19.60 92.20
N ARG A 375 115.64 -18.30 92.31
CA ARG A 375 116.45 -17.33 93.07
C ARG A 375 116.43 -17.63 94.58
N PHE A 376 115.31 -18.09 95.14
CA PHE A 376 115.23 -18.55 96.52
C PHE A 376 116.06 -19.82 96.75
N ALA A 377 116.02 -20.79 95.81
CA ALA A 377 116.85 -22.00 95.90
C ALA A 377 118.35 -21.68 95.82
N GLU A 378 118.76 -20.77 94.94
CA GLU A 378 120.14 -20.26 94.84
C GLU A 378 120.59 -19.55 96.13
N ALA A 379 119.75 -18.68 96.70
CA ALA A 379 120.03 -18.01 97.97
C ALA A 379 120.13 -19.00 99.14
N GLN A 380 119.27 -20.03 99.18
CA GLN A 380 119.33 -21.08 100.20
C GLN A 380 120.60 -21.93 100.07
N ALA A 381 121.05 -22.23 98.85
CA ALA A 381 122.30 -22.94 98.59
C ALA A 381 123.55 -22.11 98.90
N ALA A 382 123.49 -20.78 98.73
CA ALA A 382 124.54 -19.87 99.18
C ALA A 382 124.64 -19.85 100.72
N TRP A 383 123.50 -19.73 101.41
CA TRP A 383 123.43 -19.71 102.87
C TRP A 383 123.92 -21.01 103.53
N THR A 384 123.56 -22.19 102.98
CA THR A 384 124.06 -23.46 103.53
C THR A 384 125.58 -23.61 103.36
N LYS A 385 126.15 -23.09 102.27
CA LYS A 385 127.60 -23.04 102.06
C LYS A 385 128.29 -22.09 103.03
N GLU A 386 127.72 -20.91 103.27
CA GLU A 386 128.25 -19.90 104.21
C GLU A 386 128.24 -20.41 105.66
N LYS A 387 127.16 -21.08 106.08
CA LYS A 387 127.07 -21.77 107.37
C LYS A 387 128.19 -22.80 107.55
N LEU A 388 128.47 -23.60 106.52
CA LEU A 388 129.53 -24.62 106.55
C LEU A 388 130.93 -23.99 106.67
N THR A 389 131.18 -22.84 106.03
CA THR A 389 132.44 -22.09 106.24
C THR A 389 132.56 -21.49 107.63
N LEU A 390 131.47 -21.01 108.24
CA LEU A 390 131.49 -20.51 109.62
C LEU A 390 131.77 -21.64 110.62
N GLU A 391 131.19 -22.81 110.44
CA GLU A 391 131.47 -24.01 111.24
C GLU A 391 132.95 -24.43 111.14
N SER A 392 133.55 -24.32 109.95
CA SER A 392 135.00 -24.52 109.77
C SER A 392 135.86 -23.46 110.45
N HIS A 393 135.41 -22.21 110.55
CA HIS A 393 136.13 -21.14 111.24
C HIS A 393 136.10 -21.31 112.77
N VAL A 394 135.01 -21.83 113.34
CA VAL A 394 134.93 -22.15 114.77
C VAL A 394 135.92 -23.27 115.14
N ALA A 395 135.98 -24.35 114.34
CA ALA A 395 136.94 -25.43 114.57
C ALA A 395 138.41 -24.94 114.54
N ALA A 396 138.75 -24.06 113.59
CA ALA A 396 140.09 -23.47 113.51
C ALA A 396 140.39 -22.52 114.69
N HIS A 397 139.40 -21.80 115.21
CA HIS A 397 139.56 -20.95 116.38
C HIS A 397 139.91 -21.78 117.64
N ASP A 398 139.19 -22.87 117.88
CA ASP A 398 139.47 -23.73 119.03
C ASP A 398 140.85 -24.42 118.92
N GLU A 399 141.28 -24.82 117.71
CA GLU A 399 142.64 -25.32 117.48
C GLU A 399 143.73 -24.26 117.80
N THR A 400 143.47 -22.97 117.55
CA THR A 400 144.40 -21.88 117.94
C THR A 400 144.40 -21.58 119.44
N LYS A 401 143.29 -21.84 120.13
CA LYS A 401 143.13 -21.63 121.57
C LYS A 401 143.91 -22.68 122.37
N ASP A 402 143.90 -23.94 121.93
CA ASP A 402 144.66 -25.00 122.58
C ASP A 402 146.17 -24.77 122.45
N LYS A 403 146.65 -24.36 121.27
CA LYS A 403 148.05 -23.97 121.03
C LYS A 403 148.50 -22.78 121.86
N LEU A 404 147.59 -21.86 122.20
CA LEU A 404 147.90 -20.75 123.10
C LEU A 404 148.15 -21.24 124.54
N ALA A 405 147.41 -22.24 125.01
CA ALA A 405 147.60 -22.84 126.32
C ALA A 405 148.95 -23.59 126.44
N GLU A 406 149.34 -24.34 125.40
CA GLU A 406 150.66 -24.99 125.32
C GLU A 406 151.81 -23.96 125.38
N LEU A 407 151.68 -22.85 124.65
CA LEU A 407 152.67 -21.76 124.64
C LEU A 407 152.76 -20.99 125.97
N GLN A 408 151.69 -20.96 126.77
CA GLN A 408 151.75 -20.40 128.12
C GLN A 408 152.49 -21.33 129.09
N ALA A 409 152.21 -22.63 129.08
CA ALA A 409 152.94 -23.60 129.92
C ALA A 409 154.46 -23.57 129.67
N HIS A 410 154.87 -23.52 128.39
CA HIS A 410 156.28 -23.41 127.99
C HIS A 410 156.94 -22.08 128.41
N ASN A 411 156.18 -21.01 128.64
CA ASN A 411 156.75 -19.72 129.11
C ASN A 411 157.07 -19.74 130.61
N ASP A 412 156.25 -20.39 131.43
CA ASP A 412 156.48 -20.46 132.88
C ASP A 412 157.67 -21.41 133.20
N GLU A 413 157.86 -22.47 132.42
CA GLU A 413 159.03 -23.36 132.53
C GLU A 413 160.33 -22.64 132.11
N LEU A 414 160.32 -21.86 131.00
CA LEU A 414 161.43 -21.00 130.61
C LEU A 414 161.79 -19.96 131.68
N ARG A 415 160.79 -19.35 132.34
CA ARG A 415 161.02 -18.41 133.44
C ARG A 415 161.77 -19.05 134.60
N SER A 416 161.36 -20.24 135.03
CA SER A 416 162.05 -20.94 136.12
C SER A 416 163.52 -21.23 135.79
N SER A 417 163.83 -21.54 134.52
CA SER A 417 165.21 -21.78 134.08
C SER A 417 166.05 -20.49 134.00
N ILE A 418 165.43 -19.35 133.66
CA ILE A 418 166.10 -18.04 133.63
C ILE A 418 166.44 -17.53 135.04
N GLU A 419 165.57 -17.76 136.02
CA GLU A 419 165.79 -17.42 137.43
C GLU A 419 166.99 -18.19 138.02
N GLU A 420 167.17 -19.46 137.64
CA GLU A 420 168.31 -20.30 138.03
C GLU A 420 169.62 -19.85 137.33
N ALA A 421 169.52 -19.48 136.05
CA ALA A 421 170.64 -18.98 135.26
C ALA A 421 171.16 -17.60 135.71
N SER A 422 170.30 -16.71 136.22
CA SER A 422 170.74 -15.40 136.72
C SER A 422 171.62 -15.53 137.97
N SER A 423 171.20 -16.35 138.94
CA SER A 423 171.93 -16.62 140.19
C SER A 423 173.33 -17.21 139.97
N THR A 424 173.51 -17.97 138.88
CA THR A 424 174.81 -18.58 138.51
C THR A 424 175.69 -17.63 137.69
N SER A 425 175.11 -16.65 136.99
CA SER A 425 175.85 -15.60 136.27
C SER A 425 176.55 -14.63 137.23
N GLU A 426 175.84 -14.11 138.24
CA GLU A 426 176.41 -13.17 139.23
C GLU A 426 177.63 -13.77 139.96
N ALA A 427 177.60 -15.08 140.23
CA ALA A 427 178.69 -15.82 140.86
C ALA A 427 179.93 -16.03 139.96
N LEU A 428 179.80 -15.81 138.64
CA LEU A 428 180.89 -15.97 137.66
C LEU A 428 181.52 -14.63 137.27
N GLU A 429 180.73 -13.56 137.13
CA GLU A 429 181.26 -12.21 136.87
C GLU A 429 182.21 -11.74 137.99
N ALA A 430 181.86 -12.03 139.24
CA ALA A 430 182.72 -11.77 140.41
C ALA A 430 184.10 -12.47 140.34
N LYS A 431 184.19 -13.64 139.68
CA LYS A 431 185.47 -14.35 139.46
C LYS A 431 186.26 -13.80 138.28
N LEU A 432 185.58 -13.41 137.19
CA LEU A 432 186.23 -12.82 136.01
C LEU A 432 186.92 -11.49 136.33
N ALA A 433 186.26 -10.62 137.11
CA ALA A 433 186.84 -9.35 137.57
C ALA A 433 188.16 -9.53 138.35
N GLN A 434 188.29 -10.63 139.11
CA GLN A 434 189.48 -10.93 139.90
C GLN A 434 190.65 -11.47 139.05
N LEU A 435 190.36 -12.06 137.88
CA LEU A 435 191.34 -12.70 136.99
C LEU A 435 191.99 -11.72 136.00
N HIS A 436 191.23 -10.74 135.49
CA HIS A 436 191.80 -9.68 134.65
C HIS A 436 192.84 -8.82 135.42
N ALA A 437 192.70 -8.71 136.75
CA ALA A 437 193.64 -8.00 137.61
C ALA A 437 195.01 -8.70 137.78
N SER A 438 195.10 -10.03 137.60
CA SER A 438 196.38 -10.76 137.65
C SER A 438 197.08 -10.79 136.30
N GLN A 439 196.34 -10.90 135.21
CA GLN A 439 196.85 -10.88 133.83
C GLN A 439 197.62 -9.59 133.52
N ALA A 440 197.17 -8.45 134.08
CA ALA A 440 197.83 -7.15 133.94
C ALA A 440 199.20 -7.02 134.63
N LYS A 441 199.58 -7.94 135.55
CA LYS A 441 200.93 -7.98 136.14
C LYS A 441 201.91 -8.85 135.36
N LEU A 442 201.44 -9.97 134.80
CA LEU A 442 202.28 -10.91 134.05
C LEU A 442 202.81 -10.32 132.73
N ALA A 443 202.11 -9.31 132.20
CA ALA A 443 202.55 -8.50 131.07
C ALA A 443 203.80 -7.63 131.33
N ALA A 444 204.38 -7.64 132.54
CA ALA A 444 205.57 -6.86 132.89
C ALA A 444 206.83 -7.72 133.18
N GLU A 445 206.72 -9.06 133.26
CA GLU A 445 207.80 -9.93 133.77
C GLU A 445 208.51 -10.78 132.70
N LYS A 446 208.13 -10.69 131.41
CA LYS A 446 208.69 -11.63 130.40
C LYS A 446 208.94 -11.14 128.98
N ASP A 447 208.82 -9.84 128.69
CA ASP A 447 209.57 -9.25 127.56
C ASP A 447 211.10 -9.38 127.78
N GLU A 448 211.53 -9.62 129.03
CA GLU A 448 212.90 -9.93 129.44
C GLU A 448 213.35 -11.37 129.11
N LEU A 449 212.45 -12.28 128.72
CA LEU A 449 212.80 -13.67 128.38
C LEU A 449 211.87 -14.28 127.30
N LEU A 450 212.19 -14.33 126.01
CA LEU A 450 213.48 -14.27 125.30
C LEU A 450 213.14 -14.15 123.79
N HIS A 451 213.75 -13.33 122.94
CA HIS A 451 215.18 -13.07 122.72
C HIS A 451 216.05 -14.33 122.43
N HIS A 452 215.48 -15.54 122.36
CA HIS A 452 216.17 -16.80 122.02
C HIS A 452 215.40 -17.68 121.01
N VAL A 453 214.13 -17.37 120.69
CA VAL A 453 213.33 -18.16 119.72
C VAL A 453 213.00 -17.37 118.45
N THR A 454 213.87 -16.43 118.09
CA THR A 454 214.06 -15.91 116.72
C THR A 454 214.68 -16.98 115.80
N GLN A 455 214.22 -18.23 115.91
CA GLN A 455 214.92 -19.43 115.47
C GLN A 455 213.97 -20.52 114.89
N THR A 456 212.68 -20.22 114.73
CA THR A 456 211.66 -21.17 114.23
C THR A 456 210.70 -20.56 113.20
N GLU A 457 211.15 -19.55 112.46
CA GLU A 457 210.60 -19.31 111.12
C GLU A 457 210.88 -20.52 110.23
N GLN A 458 209.90 -20.94 109.40
CA GLN A 458 210.07 -21.30 107.97
C GLN A 458 208.80 -21.92 107.36
N ASP A 459 208.04 -22.73 108.10
CA ASP A 459 207.56 -23.98 107.48
C ASP A 459 206.16 -24.02 106.83
N LYS A 460 205.20 -23.15 107.19
CA LYS A 460 203.78 -23.43 106.87
C LYS A 460 202.90 -22.35 106.21
N ALA A 461 203.50 -21.48 105.42
CA ALA A 461 202.78 -20.67 104.42
C ALA A 461 202.30 -21.46 103.16
N LYS A 462 202.17 -22.80 103.24
CA LYS A 462 202.20 -23.71 102.07
C LYS A 462 200.90 -24.45 101.70
N LEU A 463 199.77 -24.23 102.40
CA LEU A 463 198.59 -25.11 102.27
C LEU A 463 197.26 -24.45 101.86
N VAL A 464 197.14 -23.11 101.90
CA VAL A 464 195.85 -22.42 101.69
C VAL A 464 195.44 -22.32 100.22
N GLN A 465 196.41 -22.34 99.30
CA GLN A 465 196.22 -21.98 97.88
C GLN A 465 195.52 -23.05 97.01
N ILE A 466 195.22 -24.24 97.54
CA ILE A 466 194.76 -25.40 96.73
C ILE A 466 193.23 -25.48 96.61
N GLN A 467 192.47 -24.78 97.45
CA GLN A 467 191.02 -25.00 97.57
C GLN A 467 190.17 -24.26 96.50
N GLU A 468 190.67 -23.17 95.92
CA GLU A 468 189.85 -22.20 95.15
C GLU A 468 189.62 -22.57 93.67
N GLU A 469 190.37 -23.52 93.09
CA GLU A 469 190.29 -23.84 91.66
C GLU A 469 189.09 -24.76 91.29
N ASN A 470 188.53 -25.49 92.26
CA ASN A 470 187.71 -26.67 91.97
C ASN A 470 186.26 -26.37 91.53
N GLU A 471 185.67 -25.25 91.96
CA GLU A 471 184.25 -24.94 91.66
C GLU A 471 183.99 -24.50 90.20
N GLN A 472 185.03 -24.18 89.43
CA GLN A 472 184.86 -23.67 88.05
C GLN A 472 184.31 -24.74 87.08
N LEU A 473 184.45 -26.02 87.39
CA LEU A 473 184.09 -27.13 86.50
C LEU A 473 182.58 -27.38 86.36
N GLN A 474 181.74 -26.92 87.30
CA GLN A 474 180.32 -27.26 87.33
C GLN A 474 179.48 -26.57 86.22
N ARG A 475 180.10 -25.70 85.40
CA ARG A 475 179.45 -24.98 84.28
C ARG A 475 179.33 -25.79 82.98
N ALA A 476 179.87 -27.02 82.92
CA ALA A 476 180.05 -27.75 81.67
C ALA A 476 178.85 -28.59 81.17
N ILE A 477 177.74 -28.65 81.90
CA ILE A 477 176.60 -29.56 81.62
C ILE A 477 175.28 -28.83 81.94
N ASN A 478 174.43 -28.41 80.99
CA ASN A 478 174.46 -28.67 79.54
C ASN A 478 173.66 -27.58 78.77
N ASP A 479 174.30 -26.79 77.91
CA ASP A 479 173.67 -25.72 77.10
C ASP A 479 172.85 -26.23 75.89
N MET A 480 172.30 -27.45 75.98
CA MET A 480 171.75 -28.21 74.86
C MET A 480 170.24 -28.04 74.61
N SER A 481 169.56 -27.13 75.33
CA SER A 481 168.09 -27.06 75.35
C SER A 481 167.48 -25.70 74.97
N LYS A 482 168.29 -24.72 74.53
CA LYS A 482 167.83 -23.34 74.23
C LYS A 482 168.40 -22.74 72.93
N ALA A 483 168.24 -23.45 71.83
CA ALA A 483 168.46 -22.97 70.46
C ALA A 483 167.48 -23.70 69.52
N SER A 484 166.19 -23.33 69.44
CA SER A 484 165.57 -21.99 69.32
C SER A 484 165.79 -21.33 67.95
N ASP A 485 164.68 -20.80 67.41
CA ASP A 485 164.59 -19.63 66.52
C ASP A 485 164.85 -19.73 64.99
N ASN A 486 165.20 -20.88 64.39
CA ASN A 486 165.57 -20.89 62.94
C ASN A 486 164.99 -22.00 62.03
N VAL A 487 163.78 -22.53 62.30
CA VAL A 487 163.18 -23.61 61.46
C VAL A 487 161.75 -23.31 60.95
N HIS A 488 160.93 -22.50 61.61
CA HIS A 488 159.54 -22.28 61.19
C HIS A 488 159.37 -21.50 59.87
N GLY A 489 160.27 -20.54 59.57
CA GLY A 489 160.11 -19.57 58.47
C GLY A 489 160.16 -20.09 57.02
N LYS A 490 160.08 -21.41 56.79
CA LYS A 490 160.12 -22.02 55.44
C LYS A 490 159.04 -23.07 55.17
N VAL A 491 158.13 -23.35 56.11
CA VAL A 491 157.08 -24.38 55.94
C VAL A 491 155.73 -23.77 55.54
N ASP A 492 155.31 -22.67 56.17
CA ASP A 492 153.96 -22.14 55.94
C ASP A 492 153.79 -21.43 54.58
N THR A 493 154.91 -20.98 53.98
CA THR A 493 154.99 -20.49 52.58
C THR A 493 154.56 -21.54 51.54
N LEU A 494 154.49 -22.83 51.92
CA LEU A 494 153.99 -23.92 51.06
C LEU A 494 152.59 -24.42 51.45
N LYS A 495 152.02 -23.97 52.58
CA LYS A 495 150.62 -24.27 52.95
C LYS A 495 149.63 -23.26 52.37
N ALA A 496 149.96 -21.96 52.38
CA ALA A 496 149.07 -20.92 51.86
C ALA A 496 148.73 -21.10 50.36
N ASN A 497 149.69 -21.62 49.58
CA ASN A 497 149.50 -21.89 48.15
C ASN A 497 148.54 -23.06 47.86
N LEU A 498 148.17 -23.87 48.86
CA LEU A 498 147.16 -24.93 48.69
C LEU A 498 145.73 -24.35 48.74
N ALA A 499 145.48 -23.38 49.62
CA ALA A 499 144.16 -22.78 49.80
C ALA A 499 143.68 -22.00 48.56
N LYS A 500 144.60 -21.40 47.80
CA LYS A 500 144.24 -20.61 46.61
C LYS A 500 143.72 -21.45 45.43
N LEU A 501 143.94 -22.76 45.44
CA LEU A 501 143.36 -23.70 44.46
C LEU A 501 141.94 -24.17 44.84
N GLU A 502 141.47 -23.91 46.06
CA GLU A 502 140.06 -24.12 46.42
C GLU A 502 139.17 -22.94 45.96
N GLU A 503 139.75 -21.76 45.75
CA GLU A 503 139.05 -20.55 45.27
C GLU A 503 138.50 -20.73 43.84
N GLU A 504 139.25 -21.39 42.95
CA GLU A 504 138.82 -21.65 41.56
C GLU A 504 137.64 -22.64 41.46
N LYS A 505 137.38 -23.42 42.51
CA LYS A 505 136.22 -24.34 42.59
C LYS A 505 134.89 -23.59 42.72
N ALA A 506 134.90 -22.34 43.20
CA ALA A 506 133.68 -21.54 43.41
C ALA A 506 132.99 -21.13 42.09
N ALA A 507 133.74 -21.01 40.98
CA ALA A 507 133.24 -20.49 39.72
C ALA A 507 132.18 -21.38 39.03
N LEU A 508 132.17 -22.69 39.29
CA LEU A 508 131.31 -23.64 38.58
C LEU A 508 129.92 -23.88 39.19
N LEU A 509 129.63 -23.34 40.39
CA LEU A 509 128.29 -23.49 41.01
C LEU A 509 127.23 -22.52 40.44
N HIS A 510 127.63 -21.48 39.70
CA HIS A 510 126.69 -20.46 39.19
C HIS A 510 125.78 -20.96 38.05
N HIS A 511 126.14 -22.03 37.34
CA HIS A 511 125.35 -22.55 36.21
C HIS A 511 124.13 -23.40 36.63
N ALA A 512 124.06 -23.87 37.87
CA ALA A 512 122.90 -24.65 38.34
C ALA A 512 121.66 -23.76 38.64
N ALA A 513 121.87 -22.48 38.96
CA ALA A 513 120.78 -21.56 39.28
C ALA A 513 120.02 -21.08 38.04
N THR A 514 120.72 -20.82 36.94
CA THR A 514 120.13 -20.28 35.69
C THR A 514 119.26 -21.30 34.96
N ALA A 515 119.62 -22.59 34.95
CA ALA A 515 118.81 -23.64 34.33
C ALA A 515 117.40 -23.72 34.93
N LYS A 516 117.30 -23.76 36.26
CA LYS A 516 116.03 -23.90 36.99
C LYS A 516 115.11 -22.68 36.84
N SER A 517 115.69 -21.49 36.62
CA SER A 517 114.93 -20.28 36.30
C SER A 517 114.34 -20.31 34.89
N LEU A 518 115.02 -20.94 33.93
CA LEU A 518 114.57 -21.04 32.54
C LEU A 518 113.51 -22.13 32.35
N GLU A 519 113.62 -23.27 33.05
CA GLU A 519 112.57 -24.29 33.07
C GLU A 519 111.23 -23.73 33.62
N ALA A 520 111.28 -22.92 34.69
CA ALA A 520 110.10 -22.27 35.24
C ALA A 520 109.45 -21.29 34.23
N ALA A 521 110.26 -20.47 33.54
CA ALA A 521 109.77 -19.56 32.51
C ALA A 521 109.17 -20.30 31.29
N ILE A 522 109.78 -21.41 30.85
CA ILE A 522 109.27 -22.24 29.75
C ILE A 522 107.96 -22.92 30.14
N ALA A 523 107.85 -23.44 31.37
CA ALA A 523 106.61 -24.01 31.87
C ALA A 523 105.46 -22.97 31.90
N GLN A 524 105.74 -21.75 32.38
CA GLN A 524 104.76 -20.68 32.46
C GLN A 524 104.31 -20.19 31.07
N LEU A 525 105.24 -19.98 30.13
CA LEU A 525 104.93 -19.62 28.73
C LEU A 525 104.17 -20.71 27.97
N THR A 526 104.37 -21.98 28.34
CA THR A 526 103.61 -23.13 27.79
C THR A 526 102.17 -23.12 28.29
N LEU A 527 101.96 -22.82 29.58
CA LEU A 527 100.63 -22.73 30.21
C LEU A 527 99.85 -21.49 29.72
N GLU A 528 100.56 -20.38 29.48
CA GLU A 528 99.99 -19.20 28.82
C GLU A 528 99.60 -19.51 27.35
N ASN A 529 100.43 -20.27 26.62
CA ASN A 529 100.09 -20.71 25.26
C ASN A 529 98.85 -21.62 25.20
N THR A 530 98.66 -22.54 26.16
CA THR A 530 97.44 -23.35 26.20
C THR A 530 96.22 -22.52 26.57
N HIS A 531 96.33 -21.59 27.53
CA HIS A 531 95.23 -20.69 27.88
C HIS A 531 94.81 -19.78 26.71
N LEU A 532 95.78 -19.19 25.99
CA LEU A 532 95.52 -18.39 24.79
C LEU A 532 94.89 -19.22 23.66
N ARG A 533 95.30 -20.48 23.47
CA ARG A 533 94.67 -21.39 22.48
C ARG A 533 93.24 -21.75 22.85
N THR A 534 92.94 -22.01 24.13
CA THR A 534 91.57 -22.24 24.59
C THR A 534 90.71 -21.00 24.36
N SER A 535 91.16 -19.81 24.78
CA SER A 535 90.43 -18.56 24.58
C SER A 535 90.23 -18.19 23.10
N LEU A 536 91.21 -18.49 22.23
CA LEU A 536 91.07 -18.34 20.78
C LEU A 536 90.02 -19.31 20.21
N THR A 537 89.95 -20.53 20.73
CA THR A 537 88.95 -21.54 20.32
C THR A 537 87.55 -21.13 20.75
N GLU A 538 87.39 -20.66 21.99
CA GLU A 538 86.13 -20.11 22.53
C GLU A 538 85.66 -18.86 21.78
N LYS A 539 86.58 -17.96 21.40
CA LYS A 539 86.22 -16.81 20.56
C LYS A 539 85.89 -17.21 19.12
N THR A 540 86.51 -18.26 18.59
CA THR A 540 86.19 -18.79 17.26
C THR A 540 84.79 -19.40 17.24
N SER A 541 84.42 -20.21 18.24
CA SER A 541 83.06 -20.75 18.34
C SER A 541 82.02 -19.65 18.60
N ALA A 542 82.32 -18.67 19.45
CA ALA A 542 81.43 -17.51 19.67
C ALA A 542 81.19 -16.70 18.38
N VAL A 543 82.23 -16.45 17.57
CA VAL A 543 82.09 -15.79 16.26
C VAL A 543 81.27 -16.65 15.29
N GLN A 544 81.42 -17.98 15.33
CA GLN A 544 80.64 -18.89 14.49
C GLN A 544 79.14 -18.92 14.87
N THR A 545 78.81 -18.91 16.17
CA THR A 545 77.44 -18.74 16.66
C THR A 545 76.88 -17.37 16.29
N MET A 546 77.69 -16.31 16.39
CA MET A 546 77.26 -14.96 16.02
C MET A 546 76.97 -14.85 14.50
N SER A 547 77.80 -15.47 13.66
CA SER A 547 77.56 -15.59 12.21
C SER A 547 76.23 -16.28 11.88
N GLN A 548 75.92 -17.39 12.55
CA GLN A 548 74.63 -18.07 12.41
C GLN A 548 73.46 -17.18 12.88
N SER A 549 73.62 -16.41 13.95
CA SER A 549 72.60 -15.46 14.41
C SER A 549 72.34 -14.33 13.41
N VAL A 550 73.38 -13.88 12.68
CA VAL A 550 73.24 -12.88 11.60
C VAL A 550 72.49 -13.46 10.41
N GLN A 551 72.80 -14.68 9.95
CA GLN A 551 72.03 -15.32 8.86
C GLN A 551 70.54 -15.51 9.21
N ILE A 552 70.23 -15.84 10.47
CA ILE A 552 68.84 -15.95 10.96
C ILE A 552 68.16 -14.56 11.04
N ALA A 553 68.91 -13.49 11.29
CA ALA A 553 68.40 -12.13 11.24
C ALA A 553 68.15 -11.67 9.79
N GLU A 554 69.04 -12.00 8.85
CA GLU A 554 68.88 -11.66 7.43
C GLU A 554 67.69 -12.39 6.79
N SER A 555 67.47 -13.68 7.08
CA SER A 555 66.28 -14.39 6.55
C SER A 555 64.99 -13.77 7.07
N LYS A 556 64.92 -13.46 8.38
CA LYS A 556 63.75 -12.80 8.99
C LYS A 556 63.54 -11.39 8.43
N LEU A 557 64.59 -10.67 8.06
CA LEU A 557 64.49 -9.37 7.40
C LEU A 557 63.88 -9.51 6.00
N GLN A 558 64.29 -10.53 5.23
CA GLN A 558 63.69 -10.83 3.92
C GLN A 558 62.22 -11.27 4.04
N ASP A 559 61.90 -12.15 4.99
CA ASP A 559 60.51 -12.55 5.28
C ASP A 559 59.64 -11.34 5.64
N THR A 560 60.17 -10.41 6.44
CA THR A 560 59.47 -9.17 6.83
C THR A 560 59.28 -8.24 5.63
N GLN A 561 60.25 -8.11 4.73
CA GLN A 561 60.11 -7.34 3.49
C GLN A 561 59.08 -7.96 2.54
N TYR A 562 59.03 -9.29 2.43
CA TYR A 562 58.05 -10.00 1.60
C TYR A 562 56.62 -9.83 2.15
N LEU A 563 56.46 -9.91 3.48
CA LEU A 563 55.20 -9.65 4.16
C LEU A 563 54.74 -8.19 3.99
N MET A 564 55.66 -7.22 4.15
CA MET A 564 55.37 -5.79 3.94
C MET A 564 54.93 -5.50 2.50
N THR A 565 55.57 -6.12 1.51
CA THR A 565 55.20 -6.00 0.09
C THR A 565 53.81 -6.59 -0.18
N THR A 566 53.48 -7.70 0.47
CA THR A 566 52.18 -8.37 0.36
C THR A 566 51.06 -7.52 0.98
N GLU A 567 51.28 -6.95 2.16
CA GLU A 567 50.31 -6.09 2.83
C GLU A 567 50.18 -4.71 2.14
N MET A 568 51.24 -4.17 1.51
CA MET A 568 51.13 -3.01 0.61
C MET A 568 50.16 -3.26 -0.57
N LEU A 569 50.24 -4.44 -1.21
CA LEU A 569 49.31 -4.84 -2.27
C LEU A 569 47.88 -5.01 -1.73
N ARG A 570 47.73 -5.47 -0.49
CA ARG A 570 46.44 -5.56 0.20
C ARG A 570 45.83 -4.18 0.48
N VAL A 571 46.64 -3.24 0.97
CA VAL A 571 46.22 -1.84 1.19
C VAL A 571 45.76 -1.20 -0.12
N ALA A 572 46.54 -1.30 -1.20
CA ALA A 572 46.15 -0.77 -2.51
C ALA A 572 44.84 -1.40 -3.06
N SER A 573 44.58 -2.68 -2.74
CA SER A 573 43.30 -3.34 -3.06
C SER A 573 42.14 -2.78 -2.23
N LEU A 574 42.35 -2.54 -0.93
CA LEU A 574 41.36 -1.96 -0.02
C LEU A 574 41.07 -0.48 -0.36
N GLU A 575 42.07 0.32 -0.73
CA GLU A 575 41.90 1.70 -1.21
C GLU A 575 41.04 1.73 -2.48
N LYS A 576 41.26 0.80 -3.42
CA LYS A 576 40.45 0.65 -4.63
C LYS A 576 39.00 0.24 -4.32
N GLN A 577 38.78 -0.60 -3.30
CA GLN A 577 37.43 -0.96 -2.83
C GLN A 577 36.75 0.21 -2.13
N LEU A 578 37.48 0.98 -1.31
CA LEU A 578 37.00 2.18 -0.63
C LEU A 578 36.55 3.25 -1.64
N ALA A 579 37.40 3.55 -2.64
CA ALA A 579 37.09 4.50 -3.70
C ALA A 579 35.85 4.07 -4.50
N LYS A 580 35.67 2.77 -4.75
CA LYS A 580 34.43 2.25 -5.39
C LYS A 580 33.21 2.45 -4.48
N ALA A 581 33.27 2.02 -3.22
CA ALA A 581 32.17 2.17 -2.27
C ALA A 581 31.76 3.65 -2.06
N GLN A 582 32.73 4.56 -2.10
CA GLN A 582 32.51 6.00 -2.01
C GLN A 582 31.87 6.57 -3.29
N GLY A 583 32.17 6.00 -4.47
CA GLY A 583 31.45 6.28 -5.72
C GLY A 583 30.01 5.76 -5.70
N ASP A 584 29.82 4.50 -5.32
CA ASP A 584 28.51 3.85 -5.20
C ASP A 584 27.59 4.61 -4.21
N LEU A 585 28.13 5.04 -3.06
CA LEU A 585 27.42 5.85 -2.06
C LEU A 585 26.96 7.21 -2.63
N ASN A 586 27.82 7.88 -3.41
CA ASN A 586 27.47 9.16 -4.05
C ASN A 586 26.39 8.99 -5.12
N ALA A 587 26.37 7.87 -5.85
CA ALA A 587 25.30 7.55 -6.80
C ALA A 587 23.96 7.35 -6.08
N VAL A 588 23.93 6.54 -5.02
CA VAL A 588 22.73 6.33 -4.19
C VAL A 588 22.22 7.64 -3.57
N ALA A 589 23.12 8.50 -3.08
CA ALA A 589 22.74 9.81 -2.56
C ALA A 589 22.10 10.72 -3.64
N ALA A 590 22.57 10.65 -4.89
CA ALA A 590 21.99 11.38 -6.01
C ALA A 590 20.61 10.83 -6.45
N GLU A 591 20.40 9.52 -6.40
CA GLU A 591 19.09 8.90 -6.64
C GLU A 591 18.09 9.22 -5.53
N HIS A 592 18.48 9.08 -4.26
CA HIS A 592 17.65 9.46 -3.12
C HIS A 592 17.24 10.93 -3.19
N LYS A 593 18.15 11.83 -3.58
CA LYS A 593 17.82 13.25 -3.79
C LYS A 593 16.76 13.43 -4.89
N LYS A 594 16.93 12.81 -6.06
CA LYS A 594 15.93 12.86 -7.15
C LYS A 594 14.56 12.32 -6.72
N ALA A 595 14.54 11.22 -5.96
CA ALA A 595 13.30 10.63 -5.44
C ALA A 595 12.60 11.56 -4.43
N LEU A 596 13.38 12.26 -3.60
CA LEU A 596 12.88 13.23 -2.63
C LEU A 596 12.35 14.49 -3.34
N ASP A 597 13.10 15.06 -4.30
CA ASP A 597 12.66 16.18 -5.15
C ASP A 597 11.34 15.84 -5.90
N ALA A 598 11.20 14.59 -6.38
CA ALA A 598 9.98 14.11 -7.03
C ALA A 598 8.80 13.96 -6.06
N LYS A 599 9.02 13.43 -4.85
CA LYS A 599 7.98 13.37 -3.81
C LYS A 599 7.54 14.76 -3.35
N ASP A 600 8.47 15.69 -3.26
CA ASP A 600 8.17 17.08 -2.91
C ASP A 600 7.29 17.77 -3.98
N ALA A 601 7.49 17.43 -5.26
CA ALA A 601 6.61 17.84 -6.35
C ALA A 601 5.21 17.18 -6.28
N GLU A 602 5.12 15.90 -5.94
CA GLU A 602 3.83 15.21 -5.71
C GLU A 602 3.05 15.84 -4.55
N TYR A 603 3.70 16.12 -3.41
CA TYR A 603 3.04 16.77 -2.26
C TYR A 603 2.58 18.20 -2.61
N LYS A 604 3.39 18.97 -3.35
CA LYS A 604 3.01 20.31 -3.85
C LYS A 604 1.84 20.26 -4.86
N LYS A 605 1.64 19.15 -5.56
CA LYS A 605 0.44 18.92 -6.37
C LYS A 605 -0.76 18.54 -5.49
N ALA A 606 -0.63 17.54 -4.63
CA ALA A 606 -1.70 17.08 -3.75
C ALA A 606 -2.26 18.20 -2.84
N ALA A 607 -1.41 19.13 -2.38
CA ALA A 607 -1.83 20.31 -1.63
C ALA A 607 -2.73 21.27 -2.46
N LYS A 608 -2.44 21.45 -3.76
CA LYS A 608 -3.28 22.25 -4.67
C LYS A 608 -4.59 21.53 -4.98
N ASP A 609 -4.53 20.22 -5.18
CA ASP A 609 -5.72 19.39 -5.46
C ASP A 609 -6.68 19.40 -4.25
N LEU A 610 -6.14 19.34 -3.01
CA LEU A 610 -6.90 19.54 -1.77
C LEU A 610 -7.48 20.97 -1.65
N GLN A 611 -6.71 22.00 -1.99
CA GLN A 611 -7.21 23.38 -1.97
C GLN A 611 -8.36 23.59 -2.97
N ALA A 612 -8.28 22.99 -4.16
CA ALA A 612 -9.36 23.00 -5.14
C ALA A 612 -10.59 22.23 -4.65
N ALA A 613 -10.41 21.07 -4.02
CA ALA A 613 -11.50 20.30 -3.42
C ALA A 613 -12.21 21.08 -2.29
N GLN A 614 -11.47 21.81 -1.44
CA GLN A 614 -12.05 22.65 -0.40
C GLN A 614 -12.86 23.82 -0.96
N ILE A 615 -12.41 24.43 -2.08
CA ILE A 615 -13.18 25.48 -2.78
C ILE A 615 -14.50 24.88 -3.31
N ALA A 616 -14.44 23.74 -3.99
CA ALA A 616 -15.63 23.05 -4.50
C ALA A 616 -16.62 22.66 -3.38
N LEU A 617 -16.12 22.22 -2.21
CA LEU A 617 -16.94 21.92 -1.03
C LEU A 617 -17.64 23.17 -0.48
N ASN A 618 -16.95 24.32 -0.44
CA ASN A 618 -17.52 25.58 0.01
C ASN A 618 -18.62 26.10 -0.93
N ASP A 619 -18.49 25.90 -2.25
CA ASP A 619 -19.54 26.27 -3.21
C ASP A 619 -20.69 25.26 -3.26
N LEU A 620 -20.45 23.98 -2.92
CA LEU A 620 -21.51 22.99 -2.66
C LEU A 620 -22.32 23.35 -1.41
N ALA A 621 -21.68 23.83 -0.34
CA ALA A 621 -22.37 24.34 0.84
C ALA A 621 -23.26 25.54 0.48
N ARG A 622 -22.72 26.53 -0.24
CA ARG A 622 -23.48 27.72 -0.72
C ARG A 622 -24.65 27.39 -1.64
N THR A 623 -24.58 26.32 -2.42
CA THR A 623 -25.73 25.86 -3.23
C THR A 623 -26.74 25.07 -2.40
N THR A 624 -26.30 24.38 -1.34
CA THR A 624 -27.17 23.74 -0.34
C THR A 624 -27.94 24.77 0.50
N ASP A 625 -27.30 25.87 0.92
CA ASP A 625 -27.99 26.96 1.64
C ASP A 625 -29.07 27.63 0.77
N LYS A 626 -28.77 27.84 -0.52
CA LYS A 626 -29.73 28.37 -1.50
C LYS A 626 -30.91 27.42 -1.74
N SER A 627 -30.67 26.11 -1.83
CA SER A 627 -31.75 25.13 -2.00
C SER A 627 -32.60 25.00 -0.73
N SER A 628 -31.98 24.99 0.45
CA SER A 628 -32.67 25.04 1.76
C SER A 628 -33.58 26.27 1.88
N THR A 629 -33.08 27.46 1.52
CA THR A 629 -33.86 28.70 1.52
C THR A 629 -35.05 28.63 0.55
N SER A 630 -34.85 28.02 -0.63
CA SER A 630 -35.92 27.79 -1.62
C SER A 630 -36.99 26.80 -1.12
N VAL A 631 -36.58 25.72 -0.45
CA VAL A 631 -37.51 24.75 0.18
C VAL A 631 -38.33 25.41 1.28
N ALA A 632 -37.71 26.23 2.14
CA ALA A 632 -38.42 26.98 3.18
C ALA A 632 -39.46 27.97 2.59
N ALA A 633 -39.12 28.65 1.49
CA ALA A 633 -40.08 29.49 0.76
C ALA A 633 -41.25 28.67 0.19
N LYS A 634 -40.97 27.53 -0.45
CA LYS A 634 -41.99 26.64 -1.00
C LYS A 634 -42.87 25.99 0.06
N GLU A 635 -42.36 25.69 1.25
CA GLU A 635 -43.20 25.18 2.35
C GLU A 635 -44.15 26.26 2.88
N ASN A 636 -43.74 27.53 2.88
CA ASN A 636 -44.60 28.65 3.24
C ASN A 636 -45.68 28.91 2.16
N GLU A 637 -45.36 28.79 0.88
CA GLU A 637 -46.37 28.77 -0.21
C GLU A 637 -47.38 27.62 -0.02
N ILE A 638 -46.92 26.42 0.35
CA ILE A 638 -47.81 25.26 0.62
C ILE A 638 -48.69 25.50 1.84
N LYS A 639 -48.19 26.17 2.89
CA LYS A 639 -48.99 26.57 4.06
C LYS A 639 -50.09 27.57 3.68
N ALA A 640 -49.76 28.57 2.86
CA ALA A 640 -50.74 29.52 2.33
C ALA A 640 -51.81 28.81 1.47
N ALA A 641 -51.39 27.96 0.52
CA ALA A 641 -52.31 27.21 -0.33
C ALA A 641 -53.26 26.29 0.47
N LYS A 642 -52.77 25.64 1.54
CA LYS A 642 -53.60 24.85 2.46
C LYS A 642 -54.66 25.71 3.18
N ALA A 643 -54.32 26.93 3.58
CA ALA A 643 -55.28 27.86 4.17
C ALA A 643 -56.35 28.31 3.16
N THR A 644 -55.97 28.59 1.90
CA THR A 644 -56.92 28.90 0.83
C THR A 644 -57.87 27.72 0.55
N VAL A 645 -57.37 26.49 0.50
CA VAL A 645 -58.21 25.28 0.32
C VAL A 645 -59.16 25.06 1.51
N ALA A 646 -58.75 25.39 2.74
CA ALA A 646 -59.65 25.34 3.90
C ALA A 646 -60.76 26.39 3.80
N SER A 647 -60.45 27.62 3.38
CA SER A 647 -61.44 28.69 3.16
C SER A 647 -62.45 28.33 2.06
N LEU A 648 -61.99 27.81 0.92
CA LEU A 648 -62.86 27.37 -0.19
C LEU A 648 -63.78 26.21 0.23
N ARG A 649 -63.33 25.31 1.12
CA ARG A 649 -64.16 24.25 1.69
C ARG A 649 -65.26 24.79 2.61
N ALA A 650 -64.96 25.81 3.41
CA ALA A 650 -65.97 26.46 4.26
C ALA A 650 -67.07 27.13 3.40
N GLN A 651 -66.67 27.88 2.36
CA GLN A 651 -67.60 28.48 1.41
C GLN A 651 -68.45 27.43 0.66
N LEU A 652 -67.87 26.28 0.31
CA LEU A 652 -68.62 25.18 -0.30
C LEU A 652 -69.68 24.59 0.66
N THR A 653 -69.37 24.43 1.94
CA THR A 653 -70.35 23.96 2.94
C THR A 653 -71.44 25.00 3.23
N GLU A 654 -71.12 26.29 3.16
CA GLU A 654 -72.08 27.39 3.31
C GLU A 654 -73.07 27.41 2.13
N ALA A 655 -72.58 27.38 0.89
CA ALA A 655 -73.41 27.29 -0.31
C ALA A 655 -74.28 26.00 -0.36
N GLN A 656 -73.79 24.88 0.20
CA GLN A 656 -74.60 23.66 0.35
C GLN A 656 -75.73 23.83 1.37
N ALA A 657 -75.52 24.56 2.46
CA ALA A 657 -76.57 24.87 3.43
C ALA A 657 -77.63 25.81 2.84
N GLU A 658 -77.23 26.83 2.07
CA GLU A 658 -78.14 27.71 1.34
C GLU A 658 -78.97 26.94 0.31
N ALA A 659 -78.35 26.05 -0.48
CA ALA A 659 -79.06 25.22 -1.45
C ALA A 659 -80.08 24.28 -0.77
N ALA A 660 -79.76 23.72 0.40
CA ALA A 660 -80.69 22.92 1.18
C ALA A 660 -81.87 23.75 1.74
N ALA A 661 -81.61 24.98 2.20
CA ALA A 661 -82.65 25.91 2.64
C ALA A 661 -83.58 26.30 1.47
N ALA A 662 -83.02 26.59 0.29
CA ALA A 662 -83.78 26.88 -0.92
C ALA A 662 -84.69 25.70 -1.33
N GLN A 663 -84.21 24.46 -1.28
CA GLN A 663 -85.05 23.27 -1.52
C GLN A 663 -86.18 23.11 -0.50
N GLN A 664 -85.96 23.46 0.77
CA GLN A 664 -87.03 23.42 1.78
C GLN A 664 -88.08 24.52 1.54
N ALA A 665 -87.66 25.73 1.14
CA ALA A 665 -88.58 26.80 0.76
C ALA A 665 -89.44 26.41 -0.45
N LEU A 666 -88.82 25.84 -1.49
CA LEU A 666 -89.51 25.39 -2.71
C LEU A 666 -90.57 24.31 -2.39
N LYS A 667 -90.25 23.36 -1.51
CA LYS A 667 -91.23 22.36 -1.02
C LYS A 667 -92.41 22.96 -0.25
N ARG A 668 -92.22 24.06 0.50
CA ARG A 668 -93.34 24.77 1.16
C ARG A 668 -94.27 25.41 0.14
N VAL A 669 -93.71 26.12 -0.85
CA VAL A 669 -94.47 26.71 -1.96
C VAL A 669 -95.25 25.64 -2.73
N GLU A 670 -94.65 24.47 -3.01
CA GLU A 670 -95.40 23.35 -3.60
C GLU A 670 -96.60 22.90 -2.76
N THR A 671 -96.47 22.84 -1.43
CA THR A 671 -97.60 22.45 -0.55
C THR A 671 -98.69 23.52 -0.47
N GLU A 672 -98.32 24.80 -0.53
CA GLU A 672 -99.25 25.94 -0.56
C GLU A 672 -100.01 26.02 -1.89
N VAL A 673 -99.34 25.80 -3.03
CA VAL A 673 -100.00 25.70 -4.35
C VAL A 673 -100.97 24.51 -4.40
N LYS A 674 -100.60 23.37 -3.79
CA LYS A 674 -101.47 22.18 -3.71
C LYS A 674 -102.69 22.38 -2.80
N SER A 675 -102.63 23.26 -1.79
CA SER A 675 -103.80 23.60 -0.97
C SER A 675 -104.70 24.64 -1.64
N ALA A 676 -104.13 25.66 -2.28
CA ALA A 676 -104.87 26.65 -3.07
C ALA A 676 -105.69 25.99 -4.20
N ALA A 677 -105.06 25.13 -5.00
CA ALA A 677 -105.73 24.40 -6.08
C ALA A 677 -106.84 23.43 -5.60
N LYS A 678 -106.91 23.13 -4.30
CA LYS A 678 -108.03 22.42 -3.69
C LYS A 678 -109.20 23.36 -3.36
N SER A 679 -108.91 24.56 -2.84
CA SER A 679 -109.92 25.60 -2.60
C SER A 679 -110.63 26.01 -3.89
N ASP A 680 -109.87 26.29 -4.96
CA ASP A 680 -110.41 26.66 -6.27
C ASP A 680 -111.40 25.61 -6.81
N LYS A 681 -111.14 24.33 -6.51
CA LYS A 681 -111.99 23.20 -6.94
C LYS A 681 -113.28 23.10 -6.13
N GLU A 682 -113.28 23.51 -4.87
CA GLU A 682 -114.46 23.58 -4.01
C GLU A 682 -115.32 24.81 -4.34
N ASP A 683 -114.72 25.97 -4.62
CA ASP A 683 -115.46 27.15 -5.09
C ASP A 683 -115.99 26.98 -6.53
N ALA A 684 -115.26 26.32 -7.43
CA ALA A 684 -115.79 25.92 -8.74
C ALA A 684 -116.93 24.87 -8.65
N ALA A 685 -117.10 24.20 -7.51
CA ALA A 685 -118.28 23.35 -7.23
C ALA A 685 -119.44 24.18 -6.67
N ARG A 686 -119.19 25.19 -5.83
CA ARG A 686 -120.20 26.18 -5.39
C ARG A 686 -120.79 26.94 -6.56
N LEU A 687 -119.97 27.54 -7.42
CA LEU A 687 -120.42 28.33 -8.57
C LEU A 687 -121.30 27.53 -9.55
N ARG A 688 -121.00 26.24 -9.78
CA ARG A 688 -121.88 25.36 -10.55
C ARG A 688 -123.25 25.18 -9.90
N LYS A 689 -123.30 25.08 -8.56
CA LYS A 689 -124.54 24.89 -7.79
C LYS A 689 -125.39 26.17 -7.73
N GLU A 690 -124.77 27.34 -7.83
CA GLU A 690 -125.46 28.63 -7.92
C GLU A 690 -125.94 28.96 -9.34
N ASN A 691 -125.15 28.63 -10.36
CA ASN A 691 -125.59 28.71 -11.76
C ASN A 691 -126.79 27.79 -12.05
N GLY A 692 -126.92 26.65 -11.36
CA GLY A 692 -128.14 25.82 -11.39
C GLY A 692 -129.38 26.59 -10.90
N LYS A 693 -129.31 27.23 -9.73
CA LYS A 693 -130.39 28.06 -9.19
C LYS A 693 -130.75 29.23 -10.13
N LEU A 694 -129.75 29.84 -10.77
CA LEU A 694 -129.98 30.91 -11.75
C LEU A 694 -130.71 30.39 -13.00
N ALA A 695 -130.42 29.17 -13.47
CA ALA A 695 -131.16 28.54 -14.56
C ALA A 695 -132.62 28.24 -14.20
N ASP A 696 -132.90 27.83 -12.96
CA ASP A 696 -134.27 27.67 -12.44
C ASP A 696 -135.01 29.02 -12.41
N ILE A 697 -134.38 30.08 -11.89
CA ILE A 697 -134.95 31.44 -11.84
C ILE A 697 -135.23 31.99 -13.26
N ILE A 698 -134.32 31.79 -14.21
CA ILE A 698 -134.52 32.18 -15.62
C ILE A 698 -135.68 31.40 -16.25
N SER A 699 -135.86 30.13 -15.88
CA SER A 699 -136.98 29.31 -16.36
C SER A 699 -138.32 29.77 -15.78
N GLN A 700 -138.33 30.19 -14.50
CA GLN A 700 -139.50 30.78 -13.85
C GLN A 700 -139.89 32.12 -14.51
N LEU A 701 -138.92 33.04 -14.70
CA LEU A 701 -139.15 34.34 -15.35
C LEU A 701 -139.69 34.20 -16.79
N ARG A 702 -139.26 33.18 -17.54
CA ARG A 702 -139.81 32.88 -18.88
C ARG A 702 -141.27 32.41 -18.84
N LYS A 703 -141.68 31.75 -17.75
CA LYS A 703 -143.07 31.30 -17.52
C LYS A 703 -143.97 32.47 -17.10
N ASP A 704 -143.45 33.42 -16.32
CA ASP A 704 -144.20 34.62 -15.95
C ASP A 704 -144.34 35.59 -17.14
N ALA A 705 -143.32 35.66 -18.01
CA ALA A 705 -143.37 36.45 -19.25
C ALA A 705 -144.49 36.02 -20.22
N THR A 706 -144.82 34.72 -20.31
CA THR A 706 -145.97 34.26 -21.11
C THR A 706 -147.32 34.65 -20.49
N GLY A 707 -147.39 34.92 -19.19
CA GLY A 707 -148.56 35.54 -18.55
C GLY A 707 -148.76 37.00 -18.97
N VAL A 708 -147.68 37.79 -19.06
CA VAL A 708 -147.73 39.21 -19.44
C VAL A 708 -148.19 39.39 -20.89
N SER A 709 -147.74 38.53 -21.81
CA SER A 709 -148.16 38.56 -23.23
C SER A 709 -149.70 38.48 -23.38
N ASN A 710 -150.35 37.59 -22.62
CA ASN A 710 -151.80 37.42 -22.64
C ASN A 710 -152.54 38.64 -22.05
N ALA A 711 -151.97 39.32 -21.06
CA ALA A 711 -152.53 40.56 -20.53
C ALA A 711 -152.44 41.72 -21.54
N GLN A 712 -151.36 41.78 -22.34
CA GLN A 712 -151.15 42.85 -23.32
C GLN A 712 -152.13 42.79 -24.50
N GLY A 713 -152.56 41.58 -24.90
CA GLY A 713 -153.64 41.41 -25.87
C GLY A 713 -155.02 41.91 -25.38
N ALA A 714 -155.29 41.81 -24.08
CA ALA A 714 -156.53 42.34 -23.50
C ALA A 714 -156.56 43.89 -23.49
N ILE A 715 -155.39 44.53 -23.30
CA ILE A 715 -155.27 46.00 -23.31
C ILE A 715 -155.57 46.58 -24.70
N GLN A 716 -155.02 45.99 -25.78
CA GLN A 716 -155.29 46.46 -27.14
C GLN A 716 -156.77 46.34 -27.55
N SER A 717 -157.49 45.33 -27.04
CA SER A 717 -158.94 45.19 -27.22
C SER A 717 -159.70 46.36 -26.61
N LEU A 718 -159.33 46.77 -25.39
CA LEU A 718 -159.94 47.90 -24.67
C LEU A 718 -159.60 49.25 -25.31
N GLU A 719 -158.39 49.43 -25.86
CA GLU A 719 -158.03 50.65 -26.60
C GLU A 719 -158.79 50.79 -27.92
N SER A 720 -159.08 49.68 -28.60
CA SER A 720 -159.95 49.66 -29.78
C SER A 720 -161.39 50.08 -29.43
N GLN A 721 -161.97 49.52 -28.37
CA GLN A 721 -163.30 49.91 -27.87
C GLN A 721 -163.34 51.39 -27.44
N ARG A 722 -162.31 51.89 -26.74
CA ARG A 722 -162.18 53.30 -26.36
C ARG A 722 -162.13 54.22 -27.58
N SER A 723 -161.43 53.82 -28.64
CA SER A 723 -161.31 54.60 -29.87
C SER A 723 -162.66 54.74 -30.60
N ILE A 724 -163.43 53.65 -30.68
CA ILE A 724 -164.80 53.67 -31.23
C ILE A 724 -165.71 54.59 -30.41
N LEU A 725 -165.64 54.52 -29.07
CA LEU A 725 -166.41 55.38 -28.17
C LEU A 725 -166.09 56.88 -28.36
N ILE A 726 -164.82 57.23 -28.57
CA ILE A 726 -164.40 58.61 -28.85
C ILE A 726 -164.95 59.10 -30.19
N VAL A 727 -164.92 58.27 -31.25
CA VAL A 727 -165.48 58.64 -32.57
C VAL A 727 -166.99 58.89 -32.48
N VAL A 728 -167.73 58.06 -31.73
CA VAL A 728 -169.18 58.27 -31.51
C VAL A 728 -169.46 59.52 -30.67
N LEU A 729 -168.63 59.82 -29.66
CA LEU A 729 -168.73 61.06 -28.88
C LEU A 729 -168.46 62.31 -29.74
N VAL A 730 -167.46 62.26 -30.63
CA VAL A 730 -167.18 63.35 -31.58
C VAL A 730 -168.35 63.53 -32.57
N ALA A 731 -168.98 62.45 -33.04
CA ALA A 731 -170.17 62.54 -33.88
C ALA A 731 -171.37 63.16 -33.13
N LEU A 732 -171.62 62.78 -31.87
CA LEU A 732 -172.65 63.39 -31.03
C LEU A 732 -172.39 64.88 -30.76
N ILE A 733 -171.14 65.26 -30.52
CA ILE A 733 -170.74 66.67 -30.35
C ILE A 733 -170.88 67.44 -31.67
N ALA A 734 -170.54 66.86 -32.83
CA ALA A 734 -170.74 67.50 -34.13
C ALA A 734 -172.22 67.79 -34.42
N VAL A 735 -173.13 66.88 -34.06
CA VAL A 735 -174.59 67.09 -34.19
C VAL A 735 -175.11 68.11 -33.18
N LEU A 736 -174.56 68.18 -31.96
CA LEU A 736 -174.91 69.20 -30.97
C LEU A 736 -174.35 70.60 -31.28
N VAL A 737 -173.22 70.68 -31.98
CA VAL A 737 -172.62 71.94 -32.47
C VAL A 737 -173.29 72.42 -33.76
N ALA A 738 -174.02 71.56 -34.48
CA ALA A 738 -174.98 71.95 -35.53
C ALA A 738 -176.26 72.63 -34.97
N SER A 739 -176.10 73.41 -33.90
CA SER A 739 -177.13 74.26 -33.35
C SER A 739 -177.36 75.51 -34.20
N LYS A 740 -178.63 75.86 -34.41
CA LYS A 740 -179.07 77.27 -34.55
C LYS A 740 -178.42 78.09 -35.69
N SER A 741 -178.48 77.58 -36.92
CA SER A 741 -179.19 78.37 -37.94
C SER A 741 -180.69 78.07 -37.85
N GLY A 742 -181.51 79.05 -38.20
CA GLY A 742 -182.97 78.94 -38.28
C GLY A 742 -183.41 79.60 -39.58
N LEU A 743 -183.44 78.81 -40.66
CA LEU A 743 -183.09 79.23 -42.03
C LEU A 743 -181.62 79.67 -42.18
N LEU A 744 -181.12 79.50 -43.41
CA LEU A 744 -179.79 79.83 -43.93
C LEU A 744 -178.62 79.12 -43.23
#